data_AF-A0A6C0KY13-F1
#
_entry.id   AF-A0A6C0KY13-F1
#
_cell.length_a   1.000
_cell.length_b   1.000
_cell.length_c   1.000
_cell.angle_alpha   90.00
_cell.angle_beta   90.00
_cell.angle_gamma   90.00
#
_symmetry.space_group_name_H-M   'P 1'
#
loop_
_entity.id
_entity.type
_entity.pdbx_description
1 polymer ?
#
loop_
_entity_poly.entity_id
_entity_poly.type
_entity_poly.pdbx_seq_one_letter_code
_entity_poly.pdbx_strand_id
1 'polypeptide(L)'
;MAQDFTFVTAFYKLYETVDESYLDNFIKFAAKGPKIVLYLDNTVTSWAEKLTPYKNVQVRYDVQFADLAITKLFPKETTVLPANATVKKDTYEYISLMNSKLELLNMSNATTPNLAWFDFGIIKIIKNLDAVWTKLQFLKVPEQKVLLAGCYNWTDPNRPVSLDTIHWRFCGGVIFGTKAMINKFYQLSTKKLTELSLEKKLSWEVNVWALIEQENLDFFQWYKADHDDSIFDFPIEKRVMVILMIKNESAIIKRCIEKALSIADAIYVADTGSTDGTVQLLCDLLPTLPVPAKMDGHVWKNFGHNRSLSFNGAVEFCDELEWNKELTYGLLLDGDMNFVLTDKFKKSDLVSNGHSIMQKNSSLEYYNTRFVKLAYPWKCVGVTHEYWDGSNCTKLDSVYIDDIGDGGAKADKFERDARLLTEGLAEDPTNVRYMFYLAQTLKDTKKLPESIAMYKRRVEAGGWYEEVWYAMYQISRLSYELGNLTEMEYWGNRAWDFHKQRTENLYFLTRIFREKGMNYKAWHYMTIGLTVQKTSDQLFIETDVYTHLFRYEKTILNYYIEPHKRIEALKELIDYFNLQGGHCYSNLQHYVDPIKATYKALDYKQIGDYVATSTAILRQPNDAYLLNIRYVNYRIQRDGSYMMMDNGILSRDNPVRTRNFALKVDKNFTALGPMEEMKPDFESKHSVHIQGLEDVRIYQDGDITKWVGTSMEFSYDGRIRQVTGTYDLQKNKFMDGKSLKTPHNSDCEKNWIPLGNDEFIYGWHPYRIGKVEGDTLTWTTKQDTPKFFEHMRGSSNVVEYYGSLYCITHVVMYTTPRKYYHQLVRLNKESRLIEAYTMPFYFKTNHIEYVLGIEIKDNVFTCTVSQNDMNTVLANVDMSTFKFYSL
;
A
#
# COMPACT_ATOMS: atom_id res chain seq x y z
N MET A 1 -31.06 3.95 -36.74
CA MET A 1 -30.05 4.57 -35.85
C MET A 1 -29.06 5.52 -36.57
N ALA A 2 -28.24 5.16 -37.57
CA ALA A 2 -27.67 6.21 -38.47
C ALA A 2 -28.73 6.77 -39.46
N GLN A 3 -29.74 5.96 -39.75
CA GLN A 3 -30.89 6.30 -40.63
C GLN A 3 -31.85 7.34 -40.03
N ASP A 4 -31.71 7.63 -38.73
CA ASP A 4 -32.51 8.60 -37.97
C ASP A 4 -31.86 9.99 -37.97
N PHE A 5 -30.71 10.13 -38.62
CA PHE A 5 -30.02 11.40 -38.84
C PHE A 5 -30.11 11.81 -40.30
N THR A 6 -30.27 13.11 -40.52
CA THR A 6 -29.83 13.75 -41.76
C THR A 6 -28.56 14.52 -41.45
N PHE A 7 -27.48 14.16 -42.14
CA PHE A 7 -26.22 14.87 -42.05
C PHE A 7 -26.22 16.03 -43.05
N VAL A 8 -25.79 17.20 -42.60
CA VAL A 8 -25.75 18.43 -43.38
C VAL A 8 -24.31 18.88 -43.47
N THR A 9 -23.90 19.26 -44.66
CA THR A 9 -22.56 19.79 -44.91
C THR A 9 -22.59 20.79 -46.08
N ALA A 10 -21.51 21.55 -46.24
CA ALA A 10 -21.40 22.50 -47.33
C ALA A 10 -19.97 22.60 -47.87
N PHE A 11 -19.88 22.80 -49.18
CA PHE A 11 -18.64 23.14 -49.86
C PHE A 11 -18.86 24.38 -50.72
N TYR A 12 -18.29 25.50 -50.30
CA TYR A 12 -18.21 26.75 -51.07
C TYR A 12 -16.76 26.98 -51.52
N LYS A 13 -16.57 27.47 -52.74
CA LYS A 13 -15.23 27.72 -53.28
C LYS A 13 -14.69 29.05 -52.72
N LEU A 14 -14.04 28.98 -51.56
CA LEU A 14 -13.52 30.16 -50.86
C LEU A 14 -12.11 30.59 -51.31
N TYR A 15 -11.39 29.73 -52.03
CA TYR A 15 -10.02 29.93 -52.47
C TYR A 15 -9.89 29.72 -53.98
N GLU A 16 -8.82 30.28 -54.58
CA GLU A 16 -8.58 30.20 -56.02
C GLU A 16 -8.46 28.75 -56.52
N THR A 17 -7.75 27.91 -55.76
CA THR A 17 -7.54 26.48 -56.06
C THR A 17 -8.46 25.59 -55.24
N VAL A 18 -9.03 24.57 -55.88
CA VAL A 18 -9.82 23.52 -55.23
C VAL A 18 -8.99 22.24 -55.13
N ASP A 19 -8.87 21.68 -53.93
CA ASP A 19 -8.24 20.38 -53.69
C ASP A 19 -9.28 19.26 -53.87
N GLU A 20 -9.18 18.51 -54.98
CA GLU A 20 -10.11 17.43 -55.32
C GLU A 20 -10.15 16.30 -54.28
N SER A 21 -9.11 16.16 -53.44
CA SER A 21 -9.07 15.12 -52.41
C SER A 21 -10.17 15.27 -51.36
N TYR A 22 -10.76 16.46 -51.20
CA TYR A 22 -11.91 16.69 -50.32
C TYR A 22 -13.14 15.93 -50.82
N LEU A 23 -13.41 15.95 -52.13
CA LEU A 23 -14.52 15.20 -52.72
C LEU A 23 -14.31 13.70 -52.57
N ASP A 24 -13.11 13.21 -52.86
CA ASP A 24 -12.78 11.78 -52.73
C ASP A 24 -13.00 11.28 -51.30
N ASN A 25 -12.63 12.08 -50.29
CA ASN A 25 -12.85 11.76 -48.89
C ASN A 25 -14.33 11.83 -48.49
N PHE A 26 -15.08 12.83 -48.97
CA PHE A 26 -16.53 12.90 -48.77
C PHE A 26 -17.25 11.68 -49.36
N ILE A 27 -16.85 11.24 -50.56
CA ILE A 27 -17.41 10.06 -51.23
C ILE A 27 -17.26 8.80 -50.38
N LYS A 28 -16.14 8.62 -49.65
CA LYS A 28 -15.96 7.48 -48.73
C LYS A 28 -17.04 7.44 -47.64
N PHE A 29 -17.44 8.60 -47.12
CA PHE A 29 -18.52 8.71 -46.13
C PHE A 29 -19.90 8.53 -46.78
N ALA A 30 -20.14 9.15 -47.94
CA ALA A 30 -21.39 8.98 -48.69
C ALA A 30 -21.65 7.50 -49.03
N ALA A 31 -20.60 6.75 -49.38
CA ALA A 31 -20.67 5.32 -49.69
C ALA A 31 -21.14 4.44 -48.51
N LYS A 32 -21.06 4.93 -47.26
CA LYS A 32 -21.61 4.24 -46.09
C LYS A 32 -23.15 4.30 -46.01
N GLY A 33 -23.78 5.11 -46.85
CA GLY A 33 -25.24 5.22 -46.96
C GLY A 33 -25.99 6.14 -45.96
N PRO A 34 -25.39 7.14 -45.28
CA PRO A 34 -26.19 8.08 -44.46
C PRO A 34 -27.03 9.00 -45.34
N LYS A 35 -28.14 9.53 -44.84
CA LYS A 35 -28.88 10.61 -45.52
C LYS A 35 -28.07 11.91 -45.41
N ILE A 36 -27.69 12.51 -46.53
CA ILE A 36 -26.87 13.73 -46.58
C ILE A 36 -27.59 14.83 -47.35
N VAL A 37 -27.55 16.06 -46.84
CA VAL A 37 -27.83 17.29 -47.59
C VAL A 37 -26.52 18.06 -47.76
N LEU A 38 -26.09 18.24 -49.01
CA LEU A 38 -24.87 18.94 -49.38
C LEU A 38 -25.22 20.26 -50.07
N TYR A 39 -24.84 21.38 -49.48
CA TYR A 39 -24.84 22.67 -50.18
C TYR A 39 -23.55 22.82 -50.98
N LEU A 40 -23.65 23.00 -52.29
CA LEU A 40 -22.51 23.01 -53.18
C LEU A 40 -22.45 24.29 -54.00
N ASP A 41 -21.25 24.88 -54.09
CA ASP A 41 -20.97 26.05 -54.91
C ASP A 41 -21.34 25.82 -56.38
N ASN A 42 -21.96 26.81 -57.02
CA ASN A 42 -22.34 26.72 -58.43
C ASN A 42 -21.12 26.77 -59.39
N THR A 43 -19.93 27.09 -58.88
CA THR A 43 -18.69 27.09 -59.66
C THR A 43 -18.00 25.72 -59.71
N VAL A 44 -18.43 24.72 -58.93
CA VAL A 44 -17.88 23.35 -58.91
C VAL A 44 -18.94 22.30 -59.27
N THR A 45 -19.84 22.63 -60.19
CA THR A 45 -20.93 21.74 -60.63
C THR A 45 -20.47 20.39 -61.20
N SER A 46 -19.23 20.28 -61.68
CA SER A 46 -18.64 19.00 -62.09
C SER A 46 -18.55 17.97 -60.96
N TRP A 47 -18.54 18.40 -59.69
CA TRP A 47 -18.59 17.50 -58.53
C TRP A 47 -19.96 16.84 -58.37
N ALA A 48 -21.03 17.47 -58.84
CA ALA A 48 -22.38 16.92 -58.84
C ALA A 48 -22.46 15.59 -59.59
N GLU A 49 -21.84 15.56 -60.77
CA GLU A 49 -21.87 14.42 -61.66
C GLU A 49 -21.26 13.19 -60.97
N LYS A 50 -20.14 13.39 -60.27
CA LYS A 50 -19.47 12.36 -59.47
C LYS A 50 -20.31 11.87 -58.27
N LEU A 51 -21.25 12.69 -57.78
CA LEU A 51 -22.12 12.35 -56.65
C LEU A 51 -23.44 11.67 -57.06
N THR A 52 -23.82 11.73 -58.34
CA THR A 52 -25.04 11.09 -58.90
C THR A 52 -25.27 9.62 -58.48
N PRO A 53 -24.24 8.76 -58.37
CA PRO A 53 -24.43 7.37 -57.93
C PRO A 53 -24.93 7.22 -56.49
N TYR A 54 -24.72 8.23 -55.64
CA TYR A 54 -25.02 8.19 -54.21
C TYR A 54 -26.41 8.79 -53.93
N LYS A 55 -27.46 7.99 -54.13
CA LYS A 55 -28.87 8.41 -53.95
C LYS A 55 -29.21 8.94 -52.54
N ASN A 56 -28.36 8.64 -51.57
CA ASN A 56 -28.44 9.13 -50.20
C ASN A 56 -27.91 10.56 -50.02
N VAL A 57 -27.35 11.18 -51.06
CA VAL A 57 -26.85 12.57 -51.06
C VAL A 57 -27.78 13.47 -51.87
N GLN A 58 -28.37 14.45 -51.21
CA GLN A 58 -29.15 15.52 -51.85
C GLN A 58 -28.26 16.76 -52.02
N VAL A 59 -27.94 17.12 -53.26
CA VAL A 59 -27.14 18.32 -53.55
C VAL A 59 -28.05 19.53 -53.78
N ARG A 60 -27.69 20.66 -53.16
CA ARG A 60 -28.43 21.94 -53.20
C ARG A 60 -27.51 23.04 -53.76
N TYR A 61 -28.00 23.78 -54.76
CA TYR A 61 -27.31 24.93 -55.39
C TYR A 61 -28.06 26.25 -55.20
N ASP A 62 -29.26 26.18 -54.65
CA ASP A 62 -30.18 27.31 -54.50
C ASP A 62 -29.83 28.23 -53.32
N VAL A 63 -28.78 27.91 -52.58
CA VAL A 63 -28.22 28.76 -51.51
C VAL A 63 -26.81 29.15 -51.94
N GLN A 64 -26.63 30.42 -52.32
CA GLN A 64 -25.32 30.96 -52.68
C GLN A 64 -24.64 31.56 -51.45
N PHE A 65 -23.30 31.59 -51.43
CA PHE A 65 -22.54 32.13 -50.31
C PHE A 65 -22.94 33.58 -49.98
N ALA A 66 -23.19 34.40 -51.01
CA ALA A 66 -23.61 35.79 -50.83
C ALA A 66 -25.00 35.95 -50.18
N ASP A 67 -25.84 34.91 -50.23
CA ASP A 67 -27.21 34.95 -49.69
C ASP A 67 -27.31 34.58 -48.21
N LEU A 68 -26.25 33.99 -47.64
CA LEU A 68 -26.17 33.58 -46.24
C LEU A 68 -26.46 34.75 -45.30
N ALA A 69 -27.20 34.53 -44.22
CA ALA A 69 -27.55 35.59 -43.28
C ALA A 69 -26.31 36.29 -42.72
N ILE A 70 -25.21 35.56 -42.54
CA ILE A 70 -23.97 36.11 -42.00
C ILE A 70 -23.37 37.22 -42.89
N THR A 71 -23.44 37.08 -44.22
CA THR A 71 -22.81 38.04 -45.15
C THR A 71 -23.58 39.35 -45.20
N LYS A 72 -24.90 39.28 -44.94
CA LYS A 72 -25.78 40.44 -44.78
C LYS A 72 -25.57 41.12 -43.43
N LEU A 73 -25.37 40.33 -42.37
CA LEU A 73 -25.18 40.82 -41.01
C LEU A 73 -23.79 41.44 -40.79
N PHE A 74 -22.78 40.96 -41.51
CA PHE A 74 -21.38 41.41 -41.40
C PHE A 74 -20.80 41.78 -42.77
N PRO A 75 -21.16 42.92 -43.39
CA PRO A 75 -20.64 43.30 -44.71
C PRO A 75 -19.11 43.34 -44.77
N LYS A 76 -18.51 42.66 -45.76
CA LYS A 76 -17.06 42.41 -45.89
C LYS A 76 -16.21 43.67 -45.75
N GLU A 77 -16.68 44.79 -46.28
CA GLU A 77 -15.97 46.07 -46.30
C GLU A 77 -15.84 46.71 -44.91
N THR A 78 -16.71 46.31 -43.97
CA THR A 78 -16.82 46.95 -42.65
C THR A 78 -16.53 46.02 -41.48
N THR A 79 -16.50 44.71 -41.72
CA THR A 79 -16.28 43.68 -40.70
C THR A 79 -14.83 43.62 -40.26
N VAL A 80 -14.63 43.64 -38.95
CA VAL A 80 -13.34 43.44 -38.29
C VAL A 80 -13.21 41.97 -37.91
N LEU A 81 -12.16 41.33 -38.43
CA LEU A 81 -11.81 39.95 -38.10
C LEU A 81 -10.89 39.88 -36.86
N PRO A 82 -10.76 38.71 -36.21
CA PRO A 82 -9.97 38.55 -34.99
C PRO A 82 -8.51 38.95 -35.19
N ALA A 83 -7.91 39.61 -34.21
CA ALA A 83 -6.52 40.08 -34.31
C ALA A 83 -5.49 38.94 -34.51
N ASN A 84 -5.75 37.75 -33.94
CA ASN A 84 -4.86 36.58 -34.08
C ASN A 84 -5.30 35.64 -35.22
N ALA A 85 -6.11 36.10 -36.17
CA ALA A 85 -6.50 35.34 -37.34
C ALA A 85 -5.30 35.09 -38.27
N THR A 86 -5.17 33.86 -38.77
CA THR A 86 -4.16 33.51 -39.77
C THR A 86 -4.61 34.02 -41.13
N VAL A 87 -3.94 35.06 -41.67
CA VAL A 87 -4.32 35.74 -42.93
C VAL A 87 -4.62 34.78 -44.11
N LYS A 88 -3.92 33.65 -44.20
CA LYS A 88 -4.11 32.67 -45.28
C LYS A 88 -5.28 31.70 -45.08
N LYS A 89 -5.74 31.48 -43.85
CA LYS A 89 -6.71 30.43 -43.49
C LYS A 89 -8.02 31.01 -42.94
N ASP A 90 -7.90 32.01 -42.06
CA ASP A 90 -8.99 32.62 -41.34
C ASP A 90 -9.50 33.85 -42.12
N THR A 91 -9.88 33.64 -43.38
CA THR A 91 -10.42 34.70 -44.24
C THR A 91 -11.84 35.08 -43.81
N TYR A 92 -12.31 36.24 -44.27
CA TYR A 92 -13.70 36.67 -44.06
C TYR A 92 -14.68 35.60 -44.55
N GLU A 93 -14.42 35.05 -45.73
CA GLU A 93 -15.24 34.02 -46.35
C GLU A 93 -15.28 32.74 -45.49
N TYR A 94 -14.13 32.31 -44.98
CA TYR A 94 -14.02 31.12 -44.15
C TYR A 94 -14.78 31.29 -42.84
N ILE A 95 -14.52 32.37 -42.09
CA ILE A 95 -15.18 32.62 -40.80
C ILE A 95 -16.69 32.79 -40.99
N SER A 96 -17.12 33.43 -42.07
CA SER A 96 -18.53 33.56 -42.43
C SER A 96 -19.18 32.20 -42.69
N LEU A 97 -18.54 31.34 -43.50
CA LEU A 97 -19.06 29.98 -43.74
C LEU A 97 -19.16 29.18 -42.44
N MET A 98 -18.14 29.26 -41.58
CA MET A 98 -18.12 28.55 -40.30
C MET A 98 -19.25 29.01 -39.36
N ASN A 99 -19.61 30.31 -39.38
CA ASN A 99 -20.76 30.81 -38.62
C ASN A 99 -22.12 30.49 -39.27
N SER A 100 -22.14 30.02 -40.53
CA SER A 100 -23.36 29.68 -41.26
C SER A 100 -23.81 28.22 -41.08
N LYS A 101 -23.05 27.39 -40.34
CA LYS A 101 -23.34 25.97 -40.12
C LYS A 101 -24.77 25.73 -39.61
N LEU A 102 -25.19 26.51 -38.62
CA LEU A 102 -26.52 26.38 -37.99
C LEU A 102 -27.65 26.86 -38.90
N GLU A 103 -27.40 27.90 -39.71
CA GLU A 103 -28.34 28.36 -40.74
C GLU A 103 -28.59 27.25 -41.76
N LEU A 104 -27.52 26.67 -42.30
CA LEU A 104 -27.58 25.60 -43.31
C LEU A 104 -28.23 24.32 -42.77
N LEU A 105 -27.95 23.96 -41.52
CA LEU A 105 -28.66 22.89 -40.80
C LEU A 105 -30.17 23.15 -40.76
N ASN A 106 -30.57 24.37 -40.38
CA ASN A 106 -31.97 24.76 -40.25
C ASN A 106 -32.70 24.82 -41.62
N MET A 107 -32.00 25.18 -42.69
CA MET A 107 -32.53 25.24 -44.06
C MET A 107 -32.58 23.87 -44.79
N SER A 108 -32.06 22.81 -44.16
CA SER A 108 -31.86 21.51 -44.82
C SER A 108 -33.13 20.81 -45.29
N ASN A 109 -34.30 21.18 -44.76
CA ASN A 109 -35.58 20.48 -44.98
C ASN A 109 -35.52 18.97 -44.68
N ALA A 110 -34.63 18.54 -43.77
CA ALA A 110 -34.50 17.15 -43.39
C ALA A 110 -35.83 16.57 -42.88
N THR A 111 -36.10 15.29 -43.15
CA THR A 111 -37.32 14.60 -42.69
C THR A 111 -37.10 13.76 -41.42
N THR A 112 -35.86 13.43 -41.10
CA THR A 112 -35.46 12.67 -39.90
C THR A 112 -35.65 13.46 -38.60
N PRO A 113 -35.80 12.81 -37.44
CA PRO A 113 -35.94 13.51 -36.15
C PRO A 113 -34.65 14.22 -35.70
N ASN A 114 -33.49 13.69 -36.11
CA ASN A 114 -32.19 14.19 -35.67
C ASN A 114 -31.39 14.78 -36.85
N LEU A 115 -30.60 15.79 -36.52
CA LEU A 115 -29.74 16.50 -37.46
C LEU A 115 -28.29 16.42 -36.99
N ALA A 116 -27.39 16.32 -37.96
CA ALA A 116 -25.95 16.39 -37.71
C ALA A 116 -25.29 17.35 -38.68
N TRP A 117 -24.38 18.20 -38.20
CA TRP A 117 -23.43 18.90 -39.07
C TRP A 117 -22.12 18.14 -39.10
N PHE A 118 -21.48 18.12 -40.26
CA PHE A 118 -20.06 17.84 -40.34
C PHE A 118 -19.39 18.73 -41.38
N ASP A 119 -18.17 19.21 -41.09
CA ASP A 119 -17.40 19.96 -42.08
C ASP A 119 -17.08 19.07 -43.28
N PHE A 120 -17.25 19.56 -44.51
CA PHE A 120 -17.10 18.75 -45.73
C PHE A 120 -15.76 17.98 -45.78
N GLY A 121 -14.70 18.57 -45.25
CA GLY A 121 -13.37 17.97 -45.17
C GLY A 121 -13.07 17.13 -43.94
N ILE A 122 -14.03 16.88 -43.04
CA ILE A 122 -13.79 16.20 -41.76
C ILE A 122 -13.16 14.82 -41.95
N ILE A 123 -13.49 14.12 -43.03
CA ILE A 123 -12.99 12.77 -43.28
C ILE A 123 -11.48 12.74 -43.54
N LYS A 124 -10.86 13.88 -43.91
CA LYS A 124 -9.41 13.99 -44.11
C LYS A 124 -8.61 13.73 -42.83
N ILE A 125 -9.19 14.00 -41.65
CA ILE A 125 -8.54 13.76 -40.35
C ILE A 125 -8.85 12.37 -39.76
N ILE A 126 -9.74 11.60 -40.41
CA ILE A 126 -10.19 10.29 -39.91
C ILE A 126 -9.32 9.17 -40.50
N LYS A 127 -8.63 8.46 -39.62
CA LYS A 127 -7.76 7.32 -39.96
C LYS A 127 -8.54 6.03 -40.07
N ASN A 128 -9.56 5.83 -39.22
CA ASN A 128 -10.38 4.62 -39.21
C ASN A 128 -11.87 4.93 -39.39
N LEU A 129 -12.27 5.13 -40.65
CA LEU A 129 -13.65 5.47 -41.00
C LEU A 129 -14.65 4.36 -40.65
N ASP A 130 -14.25 3.09 -40.70
CA ASP A 130 -15.11 1.96 -40.35
C ASP A 130 -15.48 1.97 -38.86
N ALA A 131 -14.49 2.21 -37.98
CA ALA A 131 -14.74 2.35 -36.56
C ALA A 131 -15.63 3.56 -36.23
N VAL A 132 -15.40 4.70 -36.88
CA VAL A 132 -16.25 5.88 -36.75
C VAL A 132 -17.69 5.59 -37.20
N TRP A 133 -17.85 4.93 -38.35
CA TRP A 133 -19.16 4.57 -38.86
C TRP A 133 -19.92 3.65 -37.90
N THR A 134 -19.24 2.64 -37.35
CA THR A 134 -19.81 1.75 -36.33
C THR A 134 -20.27 2.54 -35.11
N LYS A 135 -19.49 3.49 -34.60
CA LYS A 135 -19.93 4.36 -33.49
C LYS A 135 -21.16 5.18 -33.83
N LEU A 136 -21.20 5.77 -35.03
CA LEU A 136 -22.33 6.58 -35.50
C LEU A 136 -23.64 5.79 -35.59
N GLN A 137 -23.56 4.48 -35.83
CA GLN A 137 -24.74 3.62 -35.80
C GLN A 137 -25.36 3.50 -34.40
N PHE A 138 -24.62 3.83 -33.34
CA PHE A 138 -25.05 3.75 -31.94
C PHE A 138 -25.24 5.11 -31.28
N LEU A 139 -25.05 6.19 -32.03
CA LEU A 139 -25.23 7.54 -31.50
C LEU A 139 -26.68 7.76 -31.07
N LYS A 140 -26.87 8.12 -29.80
CA LYS A 140 -28.10 8.70 -29.27
C LYS A 140 -27.82 10.15 -28.90
N VAL A 141 -28.59 11.07 -29.48
CA VAL A 141 -28.51 12.49 -29.09
C VAL A 141 -29.39 12.75 -27.87
N PRO A 142 -28.95 13.60 -26.93
CA PRO A 142 -29.76 14.00 -25.80
C PRO A 142 -30.99 14.81 -26.28
N GLU A 143 -32.15 14.56 -25.69
CA GLU A 143 -33.40 15.20 -26.12
C GLU A 143 -33.40 16.72 -25.89
N GLN A 144 -32.74 17.18 -24.82
CA GLN A 144 -32.77 18.57 -24.35
C GLN A 144 -31.43 19.31 -24.48
N LYS A 145 -30.42 18.70 -25.12
CA LYS A 145 -29.07 19.28 -25.28
C LYS A 145 -28.57 19.14 -26.71
N VAL A 146 -27.54 19.90 -27.05
CA VAL A 146 -26.76 19.69 -28.29
C VAL A 146 -25.45 19.00 -27.92
N LEU A 147 -25.14 17.90 -28.59
CA LEU A 147 -23.93 17.13 -28.35
C LEU A 147 -22.78 17.69 -29.21
N LEU A 148 -21.70 18.13 -28.55
CA LEU A 148 -20.54 18.78 -29.18
C LEU A 148 -19.21 18.21 -28.68
N ALA A 149 -18.29 18.03 -29.62
CA ALA A 149 -16.90 17.67 -29.34
C ALA A 149 -16.08 18.91 -28.96
N GLY A 150 -15.09 18.76 -28.07
CA GLY A 150 -14.18 19.86 -27.77
C GLY A 150 -12.83 19.49 -27.16
N CYS A 151 -11.84 20.34 -27.40
CA CYS A 151 -10.44 20.12 -27.00
C CYS A 151 -10.19 20.46 -25.53
N TYR A 152 -10.80 21.53 -25.02
CA TYR A 152 -10.55 22.03 -23.67
C TYR A 152 -11.80 22.04 -22.79
N ASN A 153 -11.66 21.49 -21.59
CA ASN A 153 -12.68 21.59 -20.56
C ASN A 153 -12.58 22.95 -19.86
N TRP A 154 -13.72 23.58 -19.58
CA TRP A 154 -13.76 24.73 -18.68
C TRP A 154 -13.69 24.25 -17.24
N THR A 155 -12.62 24.63 -16.54
CA THR A 155 -12.55 24.48 -15.08
C THR A 155 -13.23 25.64 -14.37
N ASP A 156 -13.46 26.76 -15.07
CA ASP A 156 -14.15 27.96 -14.58
C ASP A 156 -15.15 28.45 -15.64
N PRO A 157 -16.47 28.37 -15.39
CA PRO A 157 -17.51 28.86 -16.32
C PRO A 157 -17.49 30.39 -16.51
N ASN A 158 -16.81 31.13 -15.63
CA ASN A 158 -16.69 32.59 -15.72
C ASN A 158 -15.47 33.06 -16.52
N ARG A 159 -14.69 32.12 -17.11
CA ARG A 159 -13.52 32.48 -17.91
C ARG A 159 -13.94 33.35 -19.10
N PRO A 160 -13.39 34.57 -19.28
CA PRO A 160 -13.80 35.45 -20.36
C PRO A 160 -13.48 34.84 -21.73
N VAL A 161 -14.45 34.87 -22.64
CA VAL A 161 -14.28 34.44 -24.04
C VAL A 161 -13.69 35.62 -24.83
N SER A 162 -12.47 35.46 -25.33
CA SER A 162 -11.85 36.43 -26.23
C SER A 162 -12.42 36.30 -27.64
N LEU A 163 -12.73 37.41 -28.31
CA LEU A 163 -13.11 37.41 -29.72
C LEU A 163 -11.88 37.37 -30.66
N ASP A 164 -10.69 37.68 -30.14
CA ASP A 164 -9.46 37.80 -30.92
C ASP A 164 -8.63 36.50 -30.99
N THR A 165 -8.93 35.52 -30.14
CA THR A 165 -8.24 34.22 -30.10
C THR A 165 -9.25 33.09 -30.16
N ILE A 166 -9.00 32.10 -31.00
CA ILE A 166 -9.89 30.94 -31.13
C ILE A 166 -10.08 30.22 -29.79
N HIS A 167 -11.34 29.95 -29.45
CA HIS A 167 -11.72 29.31 -28.21
C HIS A 167 -11.99 27.83 -28.47
N TRP A 168 -10.96 26.99 -28.30
CA TRP A 168 -11.01 25.53 -28.46
C TRP A 168 -11.82 24.78 -27.37
N ARG A 169 -12.84 25.43 -26.81
CA ARG A 169 -13.88 24.79 -26.00
C ARG A 169 -14.61 23.74 -26.83
N PHE A 170 -14.84 24.06 -28.11
CA PHE A 170 -15.44 23.17 -29.09
C PHE A 170 -14.48 22.96 -30.27
N CYS A 171 -14.54 21.80 -30.91
CA CYS A 171 -13.72 21.50 -32.09
C CYS A 171 -14.26 22.15 -33.38
N GLY A 172 -15.55 22.51 -33.42
CA GLY A 172 -16.22 23.14 -34.57
C GLY A 172 -16.67 22.18 -35.68
N GLY A 173 -15.99 21.03 -35.83
CA GLY A 173 -16.14 20.17 -37.00
C GLY A 173 -17.41 19.30 -37.07
N VAL A 174 -18.09 19.06 -35.95
CA VAL A 174 -19.30 18.23 -35.86
C VAL A 174 -20.32 18.80 -34.88
N ILE A 175 -21.60 18.64 -35.18
CA ILE A 175 -22.73 19.01 -34.30
C ILE A 175 -23.76 17.89 -34.35
N PHE A 176 -24.30 17.44 -33.22
CA PHE A 176 -25.40 16.48 -33.20
C PHE A 176 -26.53 16.97 -32.29
N GLY A 177 -27.77 16.88 -32.76
CA GLY A 177 -28.93 17.22 -31.92
C GLY A 177 -30.26 16.84 -32.56
N THR A 178 -31.32 16.90 -31.76
CA THR A 178 -32.68 16.83 -32.29
C THR A 178 -32.99 18.08 -33.12
N LYS A 179 -33.93 18.00 -34.07
CA LYS A 179 -34.38 19.17 -34.83
C LYS A 179 -34.74 20.37 -33.95
N ALA A 180 -35.44 20.13 -32.85
CA ALA A 180 -35.84 21.17 -31.91
C ALA A 180 -34.62 21.86 -31.27
N MET A 181 -33.63 21.07 -30.84
CA MET A 181 -32.43 21.61 -30.23
C MET A 181 -31.53 22.35 -31.23
N ILE A 182 -31.42 21.86 -32.47
CA ILE A 182 -30.70 22.56 -33.53
C ILE A 182 -31.37 23.89 -33.90
N ASN A 183 -32.70 23.95 -33.98
CA ASN A 183 -33.42 25.20 -34.23
C ASN A 183 -33.20 26.21 -33.08
N LYS A 184 -33.28 25.75 -31.83
CA LYS A 184 -32.97 26.59 -30.66
C LYS A 184 -31.52 27.08 -30.68
N PHE A 185 -30.57 26.23 -31.07
CA PHE A 185 -29.17 26.62 -31.19
C PHE A 185 -28.98 27.69 -32.28
N TYR A 186 -29.62 27.52 -33.44
CA TYR A 186 -29.63 28.53 -34.50
C TYR A 186 -30.18 29.88 -34.02
N GLN A 187 -31.28 29.90 -33.26
CA GLN A 187 -31.84 31.13 -32.70
C GLN A 187 -30.87 31.82 -31.72
N LEU A 188 -30.26 31.06 -30.81
CA LEU A 188 -29.27 31.60 -29.86
C LEU A 188 -28.03 32.15 -30.58
N SER A 189 -27.54 31.42 -31.58
CA SER A 189 -26.42 31.86 -32.43
C SER A 189 -26.75 33.12 -33.19
N THR A 190 -27.93 33.20 -33.81
CA THR A 190 -28.39 34.39 -34.53
C THR A 190 -28.48 35.60 -33.61
N LYS A 191 -29.04 35.44 -32.41
CA LYS A 191 -29.08 36.50 -31.39
C LYS A 191 -27.67 36.99 -31.04
N LYS A 192 -26.75 36.08 -30.73
CA LYS A 192 -25.38 36.43 -30.34
C LYS A 192 -24.61 37.10 -31.48
N LEU A 193 -24.74 36.59 -32.70
CA LEU A 193 -24.14 37.19 -33.90
C LEU A 193 -24.70 38.60 -34.16
N THR A 194 -26.00 38.82 -33.93
CA THR A 194 -26.62 40.14 -34.07
C THR A 194 -26.03 41.13 -33.07
N GLU A 195 -25.82 40.71 -31.82
CA GLU A 195 -25.16 41.55 -30.80
C GLU A 195 -23.73 41.91 -31.23
N LEU A 196 -22.95 40.95 -31.71
CA LEU A 196 -21.57 41.17 -32.19
C LEU A 196 -21.51 42.07 -33.44
N SER A 197 -22.55 42.04 -34.28
CA SER A 197 -22.63 42.87 -35.50
C SER A 197 -22.69 44.37 -35.22
N LEU A 198 -23.20 44.77 -34.04
CA LEU A 198 -23.24 46.17 -33.61
C LEU A 198 -21.82 46.75 -33.43
N GLU A 199 -20.87 45.90 -33.05
CA GLU A 199 -19.44 46.25 -32.96
C GLU A 199 -18.66 45.92 -34.24
N LYS A 200 -19.33 45.36 -35.26
CA LYS A 200 -18.74 44.88 -36.52
C LYS A 200 -17.63 43.83 -36.32
N LYS A 201 -17.61 43.11 -35.20
CA LYS A 201 -16.59 42.09 -34.90
C LYS A 201 -17.13 40.70 -35.19
N LEU A 202 -16.55 40.04 -36.18
CA LEU A 202 -16.87 38.65 -36.49
C LEU A 202 -15.74 37.75 -36.00
N SER A 203 -16.07 36.74 -35.19
CA SER A 203 -15.11 35.75 -34.67
C SER A 203 -15.46 34.34 -35.12
N TRP A 204 -14.60 33.36 -34.83
CA TRP A 204 -14.88 31.94 -35.13
C TRP A 204 -16.19 31.48 -34.47
N GLU A 205 -16.89 30.56 -35.11
CA GLU A 205 -18.17 30.02 -34.65
C GLU A 205 -18.06 29.39 -33.27
N VAL A 206 -16.93 28.74 -32.97
CA VAL A 206 -16.69 28.13 -31.66
C VAL A 206 -16.59 29.16 -30.54
N ASN A 207 -16.19 30.40 -30.84
CA ASN A 207 -16.19 31.51 -29.88
C ASN A 207 -17.61 31.99 -29.62
N VAL A 208 -18.45 32.05 -30.67
CA VAL A 208 -19.88 32.36 -30.54
C VAL A 208 -20.58 31.30 -29.70
N TRP A 209 -20.26 30.02 -29.92
CA TRP A 209 -20.82 28.91 -29.14
C TRP A 209 -20.38 28.95 -27.68
N ALA A 210 -19.13 29.34 -27.42
CA ALA A 210 -18.64 29.56 -26.06
C ALA A 210 -19.43 30.69 -25.37
N LEU A 211 -19.67 31.82 -26.02
CA LEU A 211 -20.52 32.89 -25.47
C LEU A 211 -21.94 32.41 -25.17
N ILE A 212 -22.51 31.55 -26.02
CA ILE A 212 -23.82 30.93 -25.77
C ILE A 212 -23.78 30.01 -24.54
N GLU A 213 -22.73 29.20 -24.37
CA GLU A 213 -22.55 28.32 -23.22
C GLU A 213 -22.47 29.11 -21.90
N GLN A 214 -21.81 30.27 -21.88
CA GLN A 214 -21.74 31.13 -20.68
C GLN A 214 -23.12 31.61 -20.21
N GLU A 215 -24.03 31.87 -21.15
CA GLU A 215 -25.39 32.32 -20.86
C GLU A 215 -26.36 31.14 -20.65
N ASN A 216 -25.96 29.91 -21.00
CA ASN A 216 -26.81 28.71 -21.00
C ASN A 216 -25.99 27.47 -20.60
N LEU A 217 -25.53 27.42 -19.35
CA LEU A 217 -24.53 26.45 -18.86
C LEU A 217 -24.87 24.96 -19.10
N ASP A 218 -26.14 24.60 -19.25
CA ASP A 218 -26.57 23.21 -19.45
C ASP A 218 -27.06 22.89 -20.87
N PHE A 219 -26.87 23.81 -21.83
CA PHE A 219 -27.38 23.66 -23.19
C PHE A 219 -26.59 22.63 -24.02
N PHE A 220 -25.30 22.51 -23.77
CA PHE A 220 -24.41 21.59 -24.49
C PHE A 220 -24.08 20.35 -23.66
N GLN A 221 -24.18 19.18 -24.27
CA GLN A 221 -23.51 17.99 -23.77
C GLN A 221 -22.12 17.93 -24.41
N TRP A 222 -21.13 18.38 -23.67
CA TRP A 222 -19.74 18.40 -24.14
C TRP A 222 -19.04 17.06 -23.91
N TYR A 223 -18.23 16.62 -24.87
CA TYR A 223 -17.29 15.52 -24.69
C TYR A 223 -15.89 15.90 -25.17
N LYS A 224 -14.88 15.37 -24.47
CA LYS A 224 -13.48 15.62 -24.79
C LYS A 224 -13.12 14.92 -26.11
N ALA A 225 -12.51 15.66 -27.02
CA ALA A 225 -12.04 15.20 -28.31
C ALA A 225 -10.88 16.07 -28.81
N ASP A 226 -10.29 15.71 -29.93
CA ASP A 226 -9.34 16.53 -30.70
C ASP A 226 -9.70 16.48 -32.20
N HIS A 227 -8.93 17.15 -33.06
CA HIS A 227 -9.08 17.11 -34.52
C HIS A 227 -8.49 15.82 -35.12
N ASP A 228 -8.92 14.67 -34.61
CA ASP A 228 -8.60 13.31 -35.09
C ASP A 228 -9.83 12.38 -34.97
N ASP A 229 -9.63 11.04 -34.98
CA ASP A 229 -10.70 10.04 -34.84
C ASP A 229 -11.58 10.29 -33.59
N SER A 230 -11.05 10.91 -32.52
CA SER A 230 -11.77 11.18 -31.28
C SER A 230 -12.89 12.21 -31.41
N ILE A 231 -12.96 12.96 -32.52
CA ILE A 231 -14.09 13.85 -32.77
C ILE A 231 -15.43 13.10 -32.85
N PHE A 232 -15.40 11.79 -33.09
CA PHE A 232 -16.56 10.89 -33.05
C PHE A 232 -16.58 9.99 -31.79
N ASP A 233 -15.81 10.30 -30.74
CA ASP A 233 -15.80 9.60 -29.45
C ASP A 233 -16.87 10.14 -28.49
N PHE A 234 -18.09 10.33 -28.99
CA PHE A 234 -19.22 10.70 -28.16
C PHE A 234 -19.54 9.59 -27.14
N PRO A 235 -20.16 9.94 -25.99
CA PRO A 235 -20.52 8.95 -24.97
C PRO A 235 -21.53 7.93 -25.53
N ILE A 236 -21.18 6.64 -25.45
CA ILE A 236 -22.08 5.53 -25.75
C ILE A 236 -22.43 4.84 -24.43
N GLU A 237 -23.72 4.73 -24.14
CA GLU A 237 -24.23 4.06 -22.95
C GLU A 237 -23.92 2.55 -23.03
N LYS A 238 -23.23 2.04 -22.01
CA LYS A 238 -22.91 0.61 -21.87
C LYS A 238 -23.81 -0.01 -20.82
N ARG A 239 -24.19 -1.26 -21.04
CA ARG A 239 -25.00 -2.06 -20.11
C ARG A 239 -24.19 -3.16 -19.45
N VAL A 240 -24.58 -3.52 -18.24
CA VAL A 240 -23.99 -4.60 -17.45
C VAL A 240 -25.08 -5.59 -17.07
N MET A 241 -24.93 -6.84 -17.53
CA MET A 241 -25.75 -7.96 -17.11
C MET A 241 -24.97 -8.77 -16.07
N VAL A 242 -25.52 -8.95 -14.87
CA VAL A 242 -24.89 -9.82 -13.87
C VAL A 242 -25.17 -11.27 -14.23
N ILE A 243 -24.13 -12.10 -14.30
CA ILE A 243 -24.22 -13.51 -14.65
C ILE A 243 -23.81 -14.31 -13.42
N LEU A 244 -24.75 -15.11 -12.90
CA LEU A 244 -24.57 -15.96 -11.73
C LEU A 244 -24.67 -17.42 -12.15
N MET A 245 -23.72 -18.26 -11.76
CA MET A 245 -23.82 -19.72 -11.85
C MET A 245 -23.87 -20.27 -10.43
N ILE A 246 -24.97 -20.93 -10.06
CA ILE A 246 -25.27 -21.25 -8.65
C ILE A 246 -25.66 -22.71 -8.45
N LYS A 247 -25.44 -23.18 -7.23
CA LYS A 247 -25.92 -24.47 -6.71
C LYS A 247 -26.01 -24.43 -5.19
N ASN A 248 -27.20 -24.60 -4.65
CA ASN A 248 -27.45 -24.63 -3.20
C ASN A 248 -26.94 -23.39 -2.45
N GLU A 249 -27.37 -22.21 -2.88
CA GLU A 249 -26.93 -20.91 -2.34
C GLU A 249 -28.05 -20.13 -1.63
N SER A 250 -29.08 -20.83 -1.14
CA SER A 250 -30.27 -20.20 -0.52
C SER A 250 -29.95 -19.27 0.65
N ALA A 251 -28.85 -19.53 1.36
CA ALA A 251 -28.41 -18.71 2.48
C ALA A 251 -27.79 -17.35 2.07
N ILE A 252 -27.24 -17.24 0.85
CA ILE A 252 -26.38 -16.10 0.48
C ILE A 252 -26.76 -15.41 -0.83
N ILE A 253 -27.49 -16.08 -1.75
CA ILE A 253 -27.75 -15.57 -3.09
C ILE A 253 -28.47 -14.22 -3.10
N LYS A 254 -29.37 -13.99 -2.13
CA LYS A 254 -30.08 -12.72 -1.96
C LYS A 254 -29.11 -11.55 -1.72
N ARG A 255 -28.10 -11.75 -0.85
CA ARG A 255 -27.06 -10.75 -0.55
C ARG A 255 -26.27 -10.40 -1.81
N CYS A 256 -25.83 -11.41 -2.56
CA CYS A 256 -25.06 -11.22 -3.79
C CYS A 256 -25.84 -10.37 -4.81
N ILE A 257 -27.09 -10.73 -5.07
CA ILE A 257 -27.98 -9.99 -5.99
C ILE A 257 -28.17 -8.55 -5.52
N GLU A 258 -28.51 -8.33 -4.25
CA GLU A 258 -28.72 -6.98 -3.69
C GLU A 258 -27.50 -6.07 -3.86
N LYS A 259 -26.28 -6.60 -3.68
CA LYS A 259 -25.04 -5.85 -3.91
C LYS A 259 -24.81 -5.54 -5.39
N ALA A 260 -25.12 -6.49 -6.27
CA ALA A 260 -24.92 -6.36 -7.70
C ALA A 260 -25.89 -5.35 -8.35
N LEU A 261 -27.05 -5.08 -7.75
CA LEU A 261 -28.01 -4.05 -8.22
C LEU A 261 -27.42 -2.64 -8.32
N SER A 262 -26.30 -2.36 -7.64
CA SER A 262 -25.58 -1.08 -7.76
C SER A 262 -25.07 -0.79 -9.18
N ILE A 263 -24.86 -1.84 -10.00
CA ILE A 263 -24.35 -1.72 -11.36
C ILE A 263 -25.22 -2.42 -12.41
N ALA A 264 -25.99 -3.43 -12.01
CA ALA A 264 -26.76 -4.28 -12.92
C ALA A 264 -27.83 -3.48 -13.67
N ASP A 265 -27.89 -3.67 -14.98
CA ASP A 265 -29.06 -3.32 -15.81
C ASP A 265 -29.98 -4.54 -16.02
N ALA A 266 -29.44 -5.75 -15.86
CA ALA A 266 -30.17 -7.02 -15.91
C ALA A 266 -29.42 -8.09 -15.10
N ILE A 267 -30.12 -9.17 -14.72
CA ILE A 267 -29.55 -10.31 -14.00
C ILE A 267 -29.92 -11.63 -14.70
N TYR A 268 -28.93 -12.46 -14.98
CA TYR A 268 -29.09 -13.81 -15.50
C TYR A 268 -28.55 -14.82 -14.48
N VAL A 269 -29.36 -15.80 -14.11
CA VAL A 269 -29.00 -16.87 -13.17
C VAL A 269 -29.06 -18.23 -13.86
N ALA A 270 -27.95 -18.95 -13.86
CA ALA A 270 -27.88 -20.35 -14.25
C ALA A 270 -27.84 -21.24 -13.00
N ASP A 271 -28.97 -21.89 -12.69
CA ASP A 271 -29.00 -22.93 -11.67
C ASP A 271 -28.43 -24.24 -12.23
N THR A 272 -27.50 -24.86 -11.52
CA THR A 272 -26.83 -26.10 -11.97
C THR A 272 -27.36 -27.35 -11.26
N GLY A 273 -28.62 -27.31 -10.81
CA GLY A 273 -29.29 -28.39 -10.09
C GLY A 273 -29.24 -28.20 -8.58
N SER A 274 -29.74 -27.05 -8.10
CA SER A 274 -29.97 -26.85 -6.66
C SER A 274 -31.06 -27.78 -6.15
N THR A 275 -30.84 -28.33 -4.96
CA THR A 275 -31.73 -29.25 -4.24
C THR A 275 -32.19 -28.70 -2.90
N ASP A 276 -31.71 -27.52 -2.51
CA ASP A 276 -32.16 -26.78 -1.33
C ASP A 276 -33.26 -25.75 -1.71
N GLY A 277 -33.51 -24.77 -0.84
CA GLY A 277 -34.49 -23.71 -1.08
C GLY A 277 -34.10 -22.66 -2.13
N THR A 278 -32.97 -22.79 -2.84
CA THR A 278 -32.44 -21.73 -3.72
C THR A 278 -33.38 -21.38 -4.87
N VAL A 279 -33.92 -22.40 -5.55
CA VAL A 279 -34.81 -22.21 -6.71
C VAL A 279 -36.07 -21.47 -6.28
N GLN A 280 -36.71 -21.90 -5.19
CA GLN A 280 -37.92 -21.25 -4.67
C GLN A 280 -37.65 -19.79 -4.31
N LEU A 281 -36.54 -19.53 -3.60
CA LEU A 281 -36.14 -18.17 -3.22
C LEU A 281 -35.94 -17.26 -4.45
N LEU A 282 -35.31 -17.77 -5.52
CA LEU A 282 -35.09 -17.01 -6.75
C LEU A 282 -36.39 -16.78 -7.54
N CYS A 283 -37.29 -17.77 -7.60
CA CYS A 283 -38.61 -17.60 -8.21
C CYS A 283 -39.42 -16.48 -7.55
N ASP A 284 -39.28 -16.33 -6.22
CA ASP A 284 -39.96 -15.27 -5.47
C ASP A 284 -39.23 -13.91 -5.59
N LEU A 285 -37.90 -13.91 -5.62
CA LEU A 285 -37.07 -12.69 -5.60
C LEU A 285 -36.97 -12.01 -6.97
N LEU A 286 -36.63 -12.75 -8.05
CA LEU A 286 -36.28 -12.16 -9.35
C LEU A 286 -37.39 -11.26 -9.94
N PRO A 287 -38.69 -11.59 -9.84
CA PRO A 287 -39.77 -10.73 -10.33
C PRO A 287 -39.92 -9.40 -9.56
N THR A 288 -39.36 -9.30 -8.35
CA THR A 288 -39.45 -8.10 -7.50
C THR A 288 -38.32 -7.09 -7.75
N LEU A 289 -37.34 -7.45 -8.58
CA LEU A 289 -36.17 -6.62 -8.85
C LEU A 289 -36.53 -5.42 -9.74
N PRO A 290 -35.82 -4.28 -9.60
CA PRO A 290 -36.05 -3.10 -10.45
C PRO A 290 -35.48 -3.26 -11.88
N VAL A 291 -34.84 -4.38 -12.18
CA VAL A 291 -34.18 -4.68 -13.46
C VAL A 291 -34.70 -6.02 -14.01
N PRO A 292 -34.72 -6.21 -15.33
CA PRO A 292 -35.07 -7.50 -15.93
C PRO A 292 -34.18 -8.62 -15.38
N ALA A 293 -34.79 -9.72 -15.00
CA ALA A 293 -34.07 -10.86 -14.46
C ALA A 293 -34.64 -12.19 -14.96
N LYS A 294 -33.75 -13.15 -15.23
CA LYS A 294 -34.10 -14.49 -15.73
C LYS A 294 -33.30 -15.56 -15.00
N MET A 295 -33.91 -16.73 -14.80
CA MET A 295 -33.25 -17.92 -14.29
C MET A 295 -33.52 -19.10 -15.23
N ASP A 296 -32.45 -19.82 -15.60
CA ASP A 296 -32.51 -21.05 -16.38
C ASP A 296 -31.83 -22.20 -15.63
N GLY A 297 -32.29 -23.43 -15.88
CA GLY A 297 -31.72 -24.66 -15.31
C GLY A 297 -30.76 -25.34 -16.27
N HIS A 298 -29.51 -25.55 -15.85
CA HIS A 298 -28.47 -26.22 -16.61
C HIS A 298 -28.11 -27.57 -15.98
N VAL A 299 -27.92 -28.59 -16.81
CA VAL A 299 -27.37 -29.88 -16.35
C VAL A 299 -25.90 -29.69 -15.99
N TRP A 300 -25.52 -30.05 -14.77
CA TRP A 300 -24.13 -29.97 -14.32
C TRP A 300 -23.23 -30.99 -15.05
N LYS A 301 -22.10 -30.52 -15.58
CA LYS A 301 -21.01 -31.35 -16.11
C LYS A 301 -19.68 -31.04 -15.40
N ASN A 302 -19.23 -29.78 -15.48
CA ASN A 302 -18.04 -29.27 -14.81
C ASN A 302 -18.02 -27.74 -14.82
N PHE A 303 -17.10 -27.12 -14.07
CA PHE A 303 -17.08 -25.66 -13.89
C PHE A 303 -16.95 -24.88 -15.22
N GLY A 304 -15.93 -25.17 -16.04
CA GLY A 304 -15.71 -24.47 -17.30
C GLY A 304 -16.86 -24.64 -18.31
N HIS A 305 -17.41 -25.85 -18.42
CA HIS A 305 -18.57 -26.12 -19.27
C HIS A 305 -19.79 -25.31 -18.82
N ASN A 306 -20.16 -25.40 -17.55
CA ASN A 306 -21.37 -24.76 -17.03
C ASN A 306 -21.24 -23.23 -16.95
N ARG A 307 -20.05 -22.68 -16.68
CA ARG A 307 -19.80 -21.23 -16.81
C ARG A 307 -19.94 -20.76 -18.26
N SER A 308 -19.43 -21.53 -19.23
CA SER A 308 -19.62 -21.22 -20.66
C SER A 308 -21.10 -21.25 -21.05
N LEU A 309 -21.88 -22.22 -20.54
CA LEU A 309 -23.32 -22.25 -20.73
C LEU A 309 -24.02 -21.04 -20.10
N SER A 310 -23.61 -20.63 -18.89
CA SER A 310 -24.19 -19.45 -18.23
C SER A 310 -23.95 -18.16 -19.02
N PHE A 311 -22.79 -18.02 -19.66
CA PHE A 311 -22.50 -16.90 -20.55
C PHE A 311 -23.38 -16.95 -21.81
N ASN A 312 -23.52 -18.11 -22.44
CA ASN A 312 -24.37 -18.26 -23.63
C ASN A 312 -25.84 -17.95 -23.32
N GLY A 313 -26.36 -18.41 -22.19
CA GLY A 313 -27.73 -18.07 -21.77
C GLY A 313 -27.91 -16.58 -21.48
N ALA A 314 -26.89 -15.90 -20.94
CA ALA A 314 -26.88 -14.44 -20.82
C ALA A 314 -26.86 -13.73 -22.19
N VAL A 315 -26.16 -14.29 -23.18
CA VAL A 315 -26.19 -13.79 -24.57
C VAL A 315 -27.57 -13.94 -25.20
N GLU A 316 -28.24 -15.07 -24.98
CA GLU A 316 -29.62 -15.31 -25.44
C GLU A 316 -30.61 -14.38 -24.71
N PHE A 317 -30.45 -14.17 -23.41
CA PHE A 317 -31.27 -13.22 -22.67
C PHE A 317 -31.05 -11.77 -23.12
N CYS A 318 -29.82 -11.42 -23.53
CA CYS A 318 -29.53 -10.14 -24.17
C CYS A 318 -30.30 -9.96 -25.49
N ASP A 319 -30.43 -11.03 -26.29
CA ASP A 319 -31.27 -11.02 -27.50
C ASP A 319 -32.76 -10.86 -27.17
N GLU A 320 -33.28 -11.57 -26.15
CA GLU A 320 -34.67 -11.45 -25.69
C GLU A 320 -35.03 -10.03 -25.23
N LEU A 321 -34.08 -9.33 -24.61
CA LEU A 321 -34.24 -7.94 -24.19
C LEU A 321 -34.06 -6.94 -25.33
N GLU A 322 -33.74 -7.40 -26.55
CA GLU A 322 -33.37 -6.59 -27.72
C GLU A 322 -32.18 -5.66 -27.45
N TRP A 323 -31.23 -6.12 -26.62
CA TRP A 323 -30.04 -5.36 -26.27
C TRP A 323 -28.91 -5.61 -27.27
N ASN A 324 -28.06 -4.59 -27.43
CA ASN A 324 -26.89 -4.72 -28.28
C ASN A 324 -25.72 -5.35 -27.51
N LYS A 325 -25.29 -6.52 -27.97
CA LYS A 325 -24.17 -7.28 -27.39
C LYS A 325 -22.82 -6.56 -27.45
N GLU A 326 -22.61 -5.67 -28.42
CA GLU A 326 -21.36 -4.88 -28.53
C GLU A 326 -21.22 -3.85 -27.41
N LEU A 327 -22.35 -3.44 -26.82
CA LEU A 327 -22.43 -2.45 -25.76
C LEU A 327 -22.86 -3.05 -24.41
N THR A 328 -22.92 -4.39 -24.34
CA THR A 328 -23.36 -5.10 -23.14
C THR A 328 -22.23 -6.00 -22.62
N TYR A 329 -22.01 -5.93 -21.31
CA TYR A 329 -20.99 -6.70 -20.60
C TYR A 329 -21.64 -7.60 -19.57
N GLY A 330 -21.21 -8.87 -19.51
CA GLY A 330 -21.48 -9.77 -18.40
C GLY A 330 -20.57 -9.44 -17.21
N LEU A 331 -21.13 -9.26 -16.02
CA LEU A 331 -20.41 -9.24 -14.74
C LEU A 331 -20.54 -10.61 -14.09
N LEU A 332 -19.44 -11.35 -14.03
CA LEU A 332 -19.37 -12.74 -13.59
C LEU A 332 -19.21 -12.82 -12.07
N LEU A 333 -20.25 -13.22 -11.35
CA LEU A 333 -20.22 -13.34 -9.88
C LEU A 333 -20.54 -14.77 -9.43
N ASP A 334 -20.01 -15.12 -8.26
CA ASP A 334 -20.38 -16.33 -7.52
C ASP A 334 -21.22 -15.92 -6.30
N GLY A 335 -22.02 -16.83 -5.74
CA GLY A 335 -23.01 -16.50 -4.70
C GLY A 335 -22.43 -15.92 -3.41
N ASP A 336 -21.16 -16.17 -3.11
CA ASP A 336 -20.44 -15.63 -1.95
C ASP A 336 -19.72 -14.29 -2.20
N MET A 337 -19.87 -13.71 -3.40
CA MET A 337 -19.21 -12.48 -3.80
C MET A 337 -20.12 -11.25 -3.63
N ASN A 338 -19.56 -10.20 -3.02
CA ASN A 338 -20.16 -8.87 -2.98
C ASN A 338 -19.45 -7.96 -3.98
N PHE A 339 -20.17 -7.47 -5.00
CA PHE A 339 -19.66 -6.43 -5.88
C PHE A 339 -19.62 -5.08 -5.16
N VAL A 340 -18.49 -4.38 -5.24
CA VAL A 340 -18.31 -3.05 -4.64
C VAL A 340 -18.03 -2.01 -5.73
N LEU A 341 -19.05 -1.17 -5.96
CA LEU A 341 -18.95 0.00 -6.84
C LEU A 341 -18.32 1.18 -6.09
N THR A 342 -17.42 1.91 -6.75
CA THR A 342 -16.89 3.19 -6.22
C THR A 342 -17.29 4.35 -7.13
N ASP A 343 -17.29 5.58 -6.60
CA ASP A 343 -17.62 6.80 -7.34
C ASP A 343 -16.68 7.10 -8.52
N LYS A 344 -15.54 6.39 -8.60
CA LYS A 344 -14.56 6.55 -9.67
C LYS A 344 -14.90 5.75 -10.93
N PHE A 345 -15.77 4.73 -10.83
CA PHE A 345 -16.10 3.87 -11.95
C PHE A 345 -17.23 4.44 -12.78
N LYS A 346 -17.07 4.39 -14.11
CA LYS A 346 -18.16 4.64 -15.06
C LYS A 346 -18.25 3.44 -15.99
N LYS A 347 -19.47 3.04 -16.37
CA LYS A 347 -19.66 1.94 -17.34
C LYS A 347 -18.90 2.20 -18.65
N SER A 348 -18.71 3.46 -19.03
CA SER A 348 -17.87 3.87 -20.18
C SER A 348 -16.43 3.33 -20.12
N ASP A 349 -15.90 3.04 -18.94
CA ASP A 349 -14.54 2.50 -18.72
C ASP A 349 -14.39 1.07 -19.25
N LEU A 350 -15.49 0.37 -19.55
CA LEU A 350 -15.52 -0.98 -20.11
C LEU A 350 -15.13 -0.98 -21.60
N VAL A 351 -13.88 -0.71 -21.93
CA VAL A 351 -13.41 -0.46 -23.31
C VAL A 351 -12.90 -1.69 -24.07
N SER A 352 -12.41 -2.72 -23.38
CA SER A 352 -11.88 -3.95 -23.99
C SER A 352 -12.94 -5.03 -24.04
N ASN A 353 -12.64 -6.18 -24.66
CA ASN A 353 -13.58 -7.30 -24.61
C ASN A 353 -13.69 -7.87 -23.20
N GLY A 354 -12.64 -7.82 -22.39
CA GLY A 354 -12.67 -8.29 -21.01
C GLY A 354 -12.00 -7.30 -20.06
N HIS A 355 -12.37 -7.34 -18.78
CA HIS A 355 -11.71 -6.57 -17.73
C HIS A 355 -11.48 -7.42 -16.48
N SER A 356 -10.29 -7.27 -15.92
CA SER A 356 -9.93 -7.89 -14.64
C SER A 356 -10.04 -6.88 -13.52
N ILE A 357 -10.66 -7.28 -12.41
CA ILE A 357 -10.88 -6.42 -11.24
C ILE A 357 -10.29 -7.11 -10.00
N MET A 358 -9.97 -6.32 -8.99
CA MET A 358 -9.45 -6.86 -7.73
C MET A 358 -10.51 -7.72 -7.03
N GLN A 359 -10.14 -8.91 -6.59
CA GLN A 359 -10.92 -9.79 -5.73
C GLN A 359 -10.16 -9.99 -4.42
N LYS A 360 -10.86 -9.78 -3.30
CA LYS A 360 -10.27 -9.74 -1.96
C LYS A 360 -10.99 -10.73 -1.05
N ASN A 361 -10.23 -11.50 -0.29
CA ASN A 361 -10.74 -12.24 0.87
C ASN A 361 -9.88 -11.94 2.10
N SER A 362 -10.14 -12.61 3.23
CA SER A 362 -9.39 -12.41 4.49
C SER A 362 -7.88 -12.67 4.42
N SER A 363 -7.39 -13.28 3.35
CA SER A 363 -6.00 -13.77 3.23
C SER A 363 -5.32 -13.43 1.90
N LEU A 364 -6.07 -13.15 0.84
CA LEU A 364 -5.57 -13.03 -0.53
C LEU A 364 -6.25 -11.86 -1.26
N GLU A 365 -5.46 -11.15 -2.06
CA GLU A 365 -5.93 -10.16 -3.02
C GLU A 365 -5.32 -10.48 -4.40
N TYR A 366 -6.14 -10.60 -5.44
CA TYR A 366 -5.67 -10.87 -6.80
C TYR A 366 -6.64 -10.32 -7.85
N TYR A 367 -6.13 -10.04 -9.05
CA TYR A 367 -6.98 -9.65 -10.17
C TYR A 367 -7.58 -10.88 -10.84
N ASN A 368 -8.88 -10.81 -11.13
CA ASN A 368 -9.60 -11.86 -11.85
C ASN A 368 -10.47 -11.25 -12.95
N THR A 369 -10.60 -11.92 -14.09
CA THR A 369 -11.48 -11.49 -15.19
C THR A 369 -12.93 -11.63 -14.77
N ARG A 370 -13.63 -10.51 -14.67
CA ARG A 370 -14.98 -10.43 -14.12
C ARG A 370 -15.96 -9.69 -15.00
N PHE A 371 -15.50 -8.76 -15.85
CA PHE A 371 -16.34 -8.22 -16.92
C PHE A 371 -15.98 -8.84 -18.26
N VAL A 372 -16.98 -9.29 -19.01
CA VAL A 372 -16.83 -9.92 -20.33
C VAL A 372 -17.85 -9.36 -21.31
N LYS A 373 -17.42 -8.81 -22.44
CA LYS A 373 -18.31 -8.29 -23.49
C LYS A 373 -19.12 -9.43 -24.10
N LEU A 374 -20.44 -9.27 -24.18
CA LEU A 374 -21.34 -10.33 -24.66
C LEU A 374 -21.20 -10.63 -26.16
N ALA A 375 -20.71 -9.67 -26.97
CA ALA A 375 -20.46 -9.90 -28.40
C ALA A 375 -19.20 -10.74 -28.67
N TYR A 376 -18.31 -10.89 -27.67
CA TYR A 376 -17.11 -11.70 -27.83
C TYR A 376 -17.41 -13.16 -27.48
N PRO A 377 -16.91 -14.16 -28.25
CA PRO A 377 -17.22 -15.57 -28.04
C PRO A 377 -16.38 -16.16 -26.89
N TRP A 378 -16.63 -15.68 -25.66
CA TRP A 378 -15.95 -16.15 -24.46
C TRP A 378 -16.25 -17.61 -24.17
N LYS A 379 -15.22 -18.36 -23.76
CA LYS A 379 -15.35 -19.71 -23.24
C LYS A 379 -14.55 -19.85 -21.95
N CYS A 380 -15.18 -20.48 -20.96
CA CYS A 380 -14.52 -20.80 -19.70
C CYS A 380 -13.89 -22.19 -19.80
N VAL A 381 -12.57 -22.27 -19.62
CA VAL A 381 -11.78 -23.48 -19.84
C VAL A 381 -11.33 -24.08 -18.51
N GLY A 382 -11.56 -25.38 -18.33
CA GLY A 382 -11.09 -26.18 -17.20
C GLY A 382 -12.21 -26.90 -16.46
N VAL A 383 -12.00 -28.16 -16.09
CA VAL A 383 -12.98 -28.94 -15.32
C VAL A 383 -13.16 -28.41 -13.89
N THR A 384 -12.11 -27.82 -13.33
CA THR A 384 -12.02 -27.01 -12.10
C THR A 384 -10.78 -26.11 -12.25
N HIS A 385 -10.61 -25.09 -11.41
CA HIS A 385 -9.59 -24.04 -11.57
C HIS A 385 -9.66 -23.36 -12.94
N GLU A 386 -10.89 -23.06 -13.33
CA GLU A 386 -11.27 -22.55 -14.64
C GLU A 386 -10.82 -21.10 -14.88
N TYR A 387 -10.66 -20.75 -16.15
CA TYR A 387 -10.31 -19.40 -16.59
C TYR A 387 -11.04 -19.05 -17.89
N TRP A 388 -11.27 -17.77 -18.14
CA TRP A 388 -11.91 -17.28 -19.36
C TRP A 388 -10.89 -17.09 -20.48
N ASP A 389 -11.16 -17.65 -21.66
CA ASP A 389 -10.25 -17.64 -22.79
C ASP A 389 -10.38 -16.40 -23.69
N GLY A 390 -9.36 -16.16 -24.51
CA GLY A 390 -9.57 -15.50 -25.80
C GLY A 390 -9.34 -13.99 -25.91
N SER A 391 -9.32 -13.17 -24.85
CA SER A 391 -9.07 -11.74 -25.05
C SER A 391 -8.18 -11.05 -24.02
N ASN A 392 -7.43 -10.05 -24.47
CA ASN A 392 -6.67 -9.16 -23.60
C ASN A 392 -7.64 -8.46 -22.64
N CYS A 393 -7.47 -8.73 -21.35
CA CYS A 393 -8.23 -8.08 -20.30
C CYS A 393 -7.47 -6.85 -19.79
N THR A 394 -8.15 -5.71 -19.70
CA THR A 394 -7.57 -4.52 -19.06
C THR A 394 -7.93 -4.51 -17.58
N LYS A 395 -7.01 -4.00 -16.74
CA LYS A 395 -7.24 -3.91 -15.29
C LYS A 395 -8.14 -2.71 -14.97
N LEU A 396 -9.07 -2.89 -14.05
CA LEU A 396 -9.88 -1.81 -13.48
C LEU A 396 -9.68 -1.78 -11.96
N ASP A 397 -9.20 -0.65 -11.47
CA ASP A 397 -8.95 -0.42 -10.04
C ASP A 397 -10.07 0.41 -9.39
N SER A 398 -11.06 0.82 -10.18
CA SER A 398 -12.20 1.64 -9.73
C SER A 398 -13.38 0.81 -9.21
N VAL A 399 -13.29 -0.52 -9.21
CA VAL A 399 -14.25 -1.46 -8.61
C VAL A 399 -13.53 -2.70 -8.08
N TYR A 400 -14.14 -3.42 -7.16
CA TYR A 400 -13.58 -4.68 -6.65
C TYR A 400 -14.67 -5.65 -6.16
N ILE A 401 -14.28 -6.90 -5.91
CA ILE A 401 -15.11 -7.93 -5.29
C ILE A 401 -14.60 -8.18 -3.87
N ASP A 402 -15.51 -8.13 -2.91
CA ASP A 402 -15.34 -8.65 -1.55
C ASP A 402 -15.88 -10.09 -1.51
N ASP A 403 -14.96 -11.06 -1.46
CA ASP A 403 -15.20 -12.49 -1.49
C ASP A 403 -15.24 -13.04 -0.07
N ILE A 404 -16.46 -13.29 0.42
CA ILE A 404 -16.72 -13.69 1.81
C ILE A 404 -16.29 -15.14 2.05
N GLY A 405 -16.39 -15.98 1.02
CA GLY A 405 -16.06 -17.39 1.13
C GLY A 405 -17.02 -18.20 1.99
N ASP A 406 -18.32 -17.88 2.03
CA ASP A 406 -19.36 -18.59 2.79
C ASP A 406 -20.30 -19.48 1.93
N GLY A 407 -19.94 -19.75 0.67
CA GLY A 407 -20.69 -20.64 -0.23
C GLY A 407 -20.82 -22.10 0.22
N GLY A 408 -21.95 -22.75 -0.12
CA GLY A 408 -22.35 -24.06 0.41
C GLY A 408 -21.57 -25.29 -0.11
N ALA A 409 -20.84 -25.18 -1.22
CA ALA A 409 -20.23 -26.32 -1.93
C ALA A 409 -18.75 -26.61 -1.55
N LYS A 410 -18.42 -26.63 -0.25
CA LYS A 410 -17.03 -26.71 0.24
C LYS A 410 -16.62 -28.02 0.93
N ALA A 411 -17.56 -28.84 1.40
CA ALA A 411 -17.26 -30.02 2.22
C ALA A 411 -16.52 -31.15 1.46
N ASP A 412 -16.77 -31.31 0.16
CA ASP A 412 -16.20 -32.38 -0.68
C ASP A 412 -15.16 -31.87 -1.70
N LYS A 413 -14.72 -30.61 -1.57
CA LYS A 413 -13.98 -29.89 -2.62
C LYS A 413 -12.78 -30.66 -3.16
N PHE A 414 -11.90 -31.14 -2.28
CA PHE A 414 -10.66 -31.80 -2.71
C PHE A 414 -10.91 -33.15 -3.38
N GLU A 415 -11.87 -33.94 -2.88
CA GLU A 415 -12.24 -35.21 -3.48
C GLU A 415 -12.90 -35.02 -4.85
N ARG A 416 -13.78 -34.01 -4.97
CA ARG A 416 -14.40 -33.61 -6.22
C ARG A 416 -13.37 -33.12 -7.24
N ASP A 417 -12.47 -32.23 -6.85
CA ASP A 417 -11.44 -31.68 -7.73
C ASP A 417 -10.51 -32.81 -8.22
N ALA A 418 -10.08 -33.71 -7.34
CA ALA A 418 -9.27 -34.87 -7.71
C ALA A 418 -9.98 -35.76 -8.75
N ARG A 419 -11.27 -36.05 -8.54
CA ARG A 419 -12.09 -36.84 -9.49
C ARG A 419 -12.19 -36.14 -10.85
N LEU A 420 -12.61 -34.87 -10.86
CA LEU A 420 -12.78 -34.09 -12.09
C LEU A 420 -11.48 -33.97 -12.89
N LEU A 421 -10.36 -33.71 -12.23
CA LEU A 421 -9.05 -33.58 -12.88
C LEU A 421 -8.53 -34.92 -13.39
N THR A 422 -8.80 -36.01 -12.68
CA THR A 422 -8.44 -37.37 -13.12
C THR A 422 -9.23 -37.78 -14.36
N GLU A 423 -10.55 -37.58 -14.35
CA GLU A 423 -11.41 -37.83 -15.51
C GLU A 423 -11.03 -36.91 -16.68
N GLY A 424 -10.77 -35.63 -16.41
CA GLY A 424 -10.31 -34.67 -17.42
C GLY A 424 -8.98 -35.06 -18.07
N LEU A 425 -8.05 -35.65 -17.31
CA LEU A 425 -6.78 -36.18 -17.85
C LEU A 425 -6.94 -37.53 -18.56
N ALA A 426 -8.01 -38.29 -18.29
CA ALA A 426 -8.32 -39.48 -19.08
C ALA A 426 -8.85 -39.08 -20.46
N GLU A 427 -9.63 -37.99 -20.55
CA GLU A 427 -10.13 -37.43 -21.81
C GLU A 427 -9.05 -36.64 -22.58
N ASP A 428 -8.26 -35.82 -21.90
CA ASP A 428 -7.15 -35.03 -22.46
C ASP A 428 -5.85 -35.28 -21.68
N PRO A 429 -5.10 -36.35 -22.01
CA PRO A 429 -3.87 -36.72 -21.30
C PRO A 429 -2.72 -35.71 -21.43
N THR A 430 -2.84 -34.74 -22.32
CA THR A 430 -1.82 -33.71 -22.57
C THR A 430 -2.10 -32.39 -21.85
N ASN A 431 -3.21 -32.30 -21.11
CA ASN A 431 -3.61 -31.09 -20.42
C ASN A 431 -2.68 -30.73 -19.25
N VAL A 432 -1.71 -29.86 -19.50
CA VAL A 432 -0.70 -29.48 -18.50
C VAL A 432 -1.33 -28.78 -17.28
N ARG A 433 -2.42 -28.03 -17.45
CA ARG A 433 -3.10 -27.37 -16.32
C ARG A 433 -3.75 -28.40 -15.40
N TYR A 434 -4.37 -29.45 -15.96
CA TYR A 434 -4.95 -30.52 -15.13
C TYR A 434 -3.88 -31.30 -14.37
N MET A 435 -2.72 -31.55 -14.99
CA MET A 435 -1.59 -32.17 -14.28
C MET A 435 -1.17 -31.33 -13.08
N PHE A 436 -1.02 -30.01 -13.26
CA PHE A 436 -0.61 -29.11 -12.19
C PHE A 436 -1.59 -29.12 -11.01
N TYR A 437 -2.87 -28.89 -11.28
CA TYR A 437 -3.86 -28.83 -10.20
C TYR A 437 -4.13 -30.19 -9.57
N LEU A 438 -4.06 -31.29 -10.33
CA LEU A 438 -4.18 -32.62 -9.74
C LEU A 438 -3.02 -32.89 -8.78
N ALA A 439 -1.80 -32.51 -9.15
CA ALA A 439 -0.65 -32.61 -8.26
C ALA A 439 -0.84 -31.78 -6.98
N GLN A 440 -1.39 -30.56 -7.09
CA GLN A 440 -1.70 -29.70 -5.95
C GLN A 440 -2.78 -30.31 -5.04
N THR A 441 -3.87 -30.85 -5.60
CA THR A 441 -4.92 -31.53 -4.85
C THR A 441 -4.42 -32.79 -4.15
N LEU A 442 -3.57 -33.60 -4.80
CA LEU A 442 -2.94 -34.78 -4.20
C LEU A 442 -2.04 -34.41 -3.02
N LYS A 443 -1.28 -33.30 -3.13
CA LYS A 443 -0.50 -32.76 -2.02
C LYS A 443 -1.41 -32.36 -0.85
N ASP A 444 -2.48 -31.62 -1.13
CA ASP A 444 -3.37 -31.09 -0.09
C ASP A 444 -4.17 -32.22 0.61
N THR A 445 -4.33 -33.36 -0.06
CA THR A 445 -4.89 -34.60 0.48
C THR A 445 -3.84 -35.59 1.02
N LYS A 446 -2.58 -35.15 1.20
CA LYS A 446 -1.47 -35.93 1.77
C LYS A 446 -1.05 -37.19 1.00
N LYS A 447 -1.41 -37.30 -0.28
CA LYS A 447 -0.92 -38.33 -1.21
C LYS A 447 0.41 -37.88 -1.84
N LEU A 448 1.46 -37.79 -1.02
CA LEU A 448 2.71 -37.11 -1.39
C LEU A 448 3.44 -37.79 -2.55
N PRO A 449 3.62 -39.14 -2.60
CA PRO A 449 4.28 -39.80 -3.73
C PRO A 449 3.57 -39.58 -5.07
N GLU A 450 2.24 -39.66 -5.07
CA GLU A 450 1.41 -39.44 -6.25
C GLU A 450 1.46 -37.98 -6.70
N SER A 451 1.46 -37.05 -5.75
CA SER A 451 1.65 -35.62 -6.02
C SER A 451 3.00 -35.35 -6.68
N ILE A 452 4.10 -35.92 -6.16
CA ILE A 452 5.44 -35.80 -6.76
C ILE A 452 5.45 -36.37 -8.18
N ALA A 453 4.88 -37.55 -8.40
CA ALA A 453 4.82 -38.17 -9.73
C ALA A 453 4.05 -37.28 -10.73
N MET A 454 2.93 -36.71 -10.30
CA MET A 454 2.14 -35.81 -11.15
C MET A 454 2.85 -34.48 -11.41
N TYR A 455 3.54 -33.89 -10.42
CA TYR A 455 4.37 -32.70 -10.64
C TYR A 455 5.54 -32.98 -11.60
N LYS A 456 6.19 -34.15 -11.51
CA LYS A 456 7.25 -34.54 -12.48
C LYS A 456 6.69 -34.63 -13.89
N ARG A 457 5.52 -35.27 -14.06
CA ARG A 457 4.80 -35.31 -15.35
C ARG A 457 4.45 -33.90 -15.85
N ARG A 458 4.01 -32.99 -14.96
CA ARG A 458 3.77 -31.57 -15.28
C ARG A 458 5.05 -30.86 -15.75
N VAL A 459 6.18 -31.10 -15.12
CA VAL A 459 7.47 -30.50 -15.49
C VAL A 459 7.90 -30.98 -16.87
N GLU A 460 7.79 -32.28 -17.15
CA GLU A 460 8.13 -32.89 -18.45
C GLU A 460 7.25 -32.35 -19.58
N ALA A 461 5.96 -32.12 -19.31
CA ALA A 461 5.01 -31.64 -20.31
C ALA A 461 5.19 -30.16 -20.70
N GLY A 462 5.97 -29.36 -19.95
CA GLY A 462 6.20 -27.95 -20.26
C GLY A 462 4.93 -27.08 -20.19
N GLY A 463 4.89 -25.91 -20.82
CA GLY A 463 3.74 -24.98 -20.77
C GLY A 463 4.07 -23.68 -20.03
N TRP A 464 3.11 -23.11 -19.29
CA TRP A 464 3.36 -21.86 -18.55
C TRP A 464 4.51 -22.04 -17.55
N TYR A 465 5.55 -21.21 -17.70
CA TYR A 465 6.82 -21.40 -17.01
C TYR A 465 6.69 -21.24 -15.48
N GLU A 466 5.80 -20.38 -14.98
CA GLU A 466 5.61 -20.19 -13.54
C GLU A 466 5.07 -21.46 -12.86
N GLU A 467 4.12 -22.16 -13.51
CA GLU A 467 3.62 -23.46 -13.02
C GLU A 467 4.70 -24.56 -13.08
N VAL A 468 5.54 -24.57 -14.12
CA VAL A 468 6.66 -25.52 -14.24
C VAL A 468 7.66 -25.30 -13.10
N TRP A 469 8.05 -24.04 -12.87
CA TRP A 469 8.94 -23.68 -11.77
C TRP A 469 8.33 -24.06 -10.43
N TYR A 470 7.05 -23.74 -10.21
CA TYR A 470 6.36 -24.03 -8.95
C TYR A 470 6.24 -25.54 -8.73
N ALA A 471 6.00 -26.33 -9.77
CA ALA A 471 6.03 -27.79 -9.69
C ALA A 471 7.40 -28.31 -9.21
N MET A 472 8.52 -27.80 -9.76
CA MET A 472 9.87 -28.16 -9.29
C MET A 472 10.08 -27.79 -7.81
N TYR A 473 9.65 -26.59 -7.41
CA TYR A 473 9.72 -26.14 -6.03
C TYR A 473 8.88 -27.01 -5.08
N GLN A 474 7.67 -27.42 -5.48
CA GLN A 474 6.83 -28.32 -4.69
C GLN A 474 7.45 -29.72 -4.60
N ILE A 475 8.03 -30.27 -5.67
CA ILE A 475 8.74 -31.55 -5.59
C ILE A 475 9.87 -31.46 -4.54
N SER A 476 10.66 -30.38 -4.55
CA SER A 476 11.71 -30.16 -3.54
C SER A 476 11.16 -30.22 -2.11
N ARG A 477 10.07 -29.51 -1.83
CA ARG A 477 9.42 -29.49 -0.51
C ARG A 477 8.85 -30.84 -0.10
N LEU A 478 8.16 -31.52 -1.01
CA LEU A 478 7.55 -32.83 -0.73
C LEU A 478 8.62 -33.91 -0.52
N SER A 479 9.73 -33.87 -1.26
CA SER A 479 10.87 -34.76 -1.03
C SER A 479 11.47 -34.58 0.36
N TYR A 480 11.52 -33.36 0.89
CA TYR A 480 11.92 -33.12 2.29
C TYR A 480 10.93 -33.72 3.29
N GLU A 481 9.62 -33.59 3.06
CA GLU A 481 8.58 -34.18 3.92
C GLU A 481 8.69 -35.72 3.95
N LEU A 482 9.14 -36.34 2.85
CA LEU A 482 9.48 -37.77 2.76
C LEU A 482 10.87 -38.14 3.30
N GLY A 483 11.64 -37.18 3.83
CA GLY A 483 12.98 -37.41 4.39
C GLY A 483 14.11 -37.53 3.36
N ASN A 484 13.85 -37.24 2.08
CA ASN A 484 14.83 -37.35 1.00
C ASN A 484 15.54 -36.01 0.73
N LEU A 485 16.60 -35.73 1.47
CA LEU A 485 17.39 -34.50 1.34
C LEU A 485 18.08 -34.35 -0.03
N THR A 486 18.54 -35.45 -0.63
CA THR A 486 19.21 -35.42 -1.93
C THR A 486 18.26 -34.98 -3.03
N GLU A 487 17.06 -35.56 -3.06
CA GLU A 487 16.04 -35.19 -4.05
C GLU A 487 15.48 -33.79 -3.80
N MET A 488 15.31 -33.40 -2.53
CA MET A 488 14.97 -32.03 -2.15
C MET A 488 15.96 -31.01 -2.74
N GLU A 489 17.26 -31.19 -2.50
CA GLU A 489 18.30 -30.27 -2.98
C GLU A 489 18.39 -30.27 -4.52
N TYR A 490 18.29 -31.45 -5.14
CA TYR A 490 18.29 -31.58 -6.60
C TYR A 490 17.17 -30.77 -7.25
N TRP A 491 15.92 -30.95 -6.81
CA TRP A 491 14.79 -30.23 -7.37
C TRP A 491 14.79 -28.74 -7.03
N GLY A 492 15.32 -28.37 -5.86
CA GLY A 492 15.52 -26.97 -5.49
C GLY A 492 16.49 -26.27 -6.45
N ASN A 493 17.61 -26.90 -6.80
CA ASN A 493 18.55 -26.37 -7.79
C ASN A 493 17.99 -26.39 -9.22
N ARG A 494 17.24 -27.43 -9.60
CA ARG A 494 16.53 -27.47 -10.89
C ARG A 494 15.57 -26.31 -11.06
N ALA A 495 14.81 -25.96 -10.02
CA ALA A 495 13.92 -24.80 -10.03
C ALA A 495 14.71 -23.49 -10.23
N TRP A 496 15.83 -23.33 -9.51
CA TRP A 496 16.72 -22.17 -9.66
C TRP A 496 17.27 -22.03 -11.08
N ASP A 497 17.79 -23.11 -11.65
CA ASP A 497 18.34 -23.11 -13.00
C ASP A 497 17.28 -22.82 -14.07
N PHE A 498 16.04 -23.27 -13.83
CA PHE A 498 14.92 -23.04 -14.74
C PHE A 498 14.47 -21.58 -14.76
N HIS A 499 14.40 -20.91 -13.60
CA HIS A 499 14.01 -19.50 -13.53
C HIS A 499 14.65 -18.78 -12.34
N LYS A 500 15.69 -17.98 -12.64
CA LYS A 500 16.59 -17.34 -11.67
C LYS A 500 16.04 -16.07 -11.00
N GLN A 501 14.82 -15.66 -11.30
CA GLN A 501 14.19 -14.51 -10.65
C GLN A 501 13.28 -14.93 -9.47
N ARG A 502 13.04 -16.23 -9.30
CA ARG A 502 12.29 -16.80 -8.17
C ARG A 502 13.25 -17.45 -7.17
N THR A 503 13.23 -17.02 -5.91
CA THR A 503 14.18 -17.46 -4.87
C THR A 503 13.55 -18.16 -3.67
N GLU A 504 12.24 -18.44 -3.71
CA GLU A 504 11.56 -19.16 -2.61
C GLU A 504 12.12 -20.57 -2.41
N ASN A 505 12.54 -21.22 -3.50
CA ASN A 505 13.28 -22.48 -3.47
C ASN A 505 14.64 -22.33 -2.75
N LEU A 506 15.39 -21.25 -3.02
CA LEU A 506 16.68 -21.01 -2.38
C LEU A 506 16.52 -20.72 -0.89
N TYR A 507 15.51 -19.93 -0.51
CA TYR A 507 15.20 -19.68 0.90
C TYR A 507 14.83 -20.97 1.62
N PHE A 508 13.97 -21.79 1.00
CA PHE A 508 13.62 -23.10 1.53
C PHE A 508 14.88 -23.96 1.78
N LEU A 509 15.81 -24.04 0.83
CA LEU A 509 17.08 -24.75 1.01
C LEU A 509 17.94 -24.13 2.13
N THR A 510 18.07 -22.80 2.17
CA THR A 510 18.80 -22.08 3.24
C THR A 510 18.30 -22.48 4.62
N ARG A 511 16.98 -22.38 4.85
CA ARG A 511 16.37 -22.69 6.14
C ARG A 511 16.60 -24.16 6.53
N ILE A 512 16.33 -25.10 5.63
CA ILE A 512 16.49 -26.54 5.92
C ILE A 512 17.95 -26.88 6.22
N PHE A 513 18.91 -26.38 5.43
CA PHE A 513 20.32 -26.65 5.69
C PHE A 513 20.82 -26.01 6.97
N ARG A 514 20.35 -24.81 7.34
CA ARG A 514 20.62 -24.21 8.66
C ARG A 514 20.10 -25.11 9.78
N GLU A 515 18.85 -25.56 9.70
CA GLU A 515 18.22 -26.41 10.73
C GLU A 515 18.93 -27.76 10.89
N LYS A 516 19.55 -28.28 9.83
CA LYS A 516 20.39 -29.49 9.86
C LYS A 516 21.86 -29.23 10.27
N GLY A 517 22.24 -27.99 10.56
CA GLY A 517 23.61 -27.60 10.92
C GLY A 517 24.59 -27.56 9.73
N MET A 518 24.11 -27.67 8.50
CA MET A 518 24.91 -27.60 7.28
C MET A 518 25.14 -26.14 6.85
N ASN A 519 25.74 -25.35 7.74
CA ASN A 519 25.76 -23.89 7.66
C ASN A 519 26.42 -23.34 6.39
N TYR A 520 27.47 -23.98 5.86
CA TYR A 520 28.13 -23.54 4.62
C TYR A 520 27.22 -23.68 3.39
N LYS A 521 26.39 -24.75 3.33
CA LYS A 521 25.38 -24.89 2.27
C LYS A 521 24.30 -23.82 2.40
N ALA A 522 23.79 -23.63 3.62
CA ALA A 522 22.79 -22.61 3.89
C ALA A 522 23.29 -21.21 3.48
N TRP A 523 24.54 -20.89 3.81
CA TRP A 523 25.21 -19.64 3.44
C TRP A 523 25.32 -19.44 1.93
N HIS A 524 25.68 -20.50 1.18
CA HIS A 524 25.75 -20.46 -0.27
C HIS A 524 24.41 -20.04 -0.90
N TYR A 525 23.33 -20.74 -0.56
CA TYR A 525 22.00 -20.44 -1.09
C TYR A 525 21.49 -19.06 -0.65
N MET A 526 21.73 -18.68 0.61
CA MET A 526 21.34 -17.39 1.15
C MET A 526 22.03 -16.23 0.42
N THR A 527 23.33 -16.38 0.15
CA THR A 527 24.12 -15.35 -0.54
C THR A 527 23.60 -15.11 -1.96
N ILE A 528 23.21 -16.19 -2.67
CA ILE A 528 22.58 -16.06 -3.98
C ILE A 528 21.22 -15.36 -3.84
N GLY A 529 20.37 -15.83 -2.93
CA GLY A 529 19.03 -15.28 -2.72
C GLY A 529 19.01 -13.79 -2.40
N LEU A 530 19.95 -13.31 -1.59
CA LEU A 530 20.11 -11.89 -1.24
C LEU A 530 20.42 -10.97 -2.44
N THR A 531 20.89 -11.52 -3.57
CA THR A 531 21.20 -10.72 -4.77
C THR A 531 20.01 -10.54 -5.72
N VAL A 532 18.92 -11.25 -5.50
CA VAL A 532 17.76 -11.28 -6.40
C VAL A 532 16.66 -10.35 -5.88
N GLN A 533 16.13 -9.51 -6.77
CA GLN A 533 15.00 -8.62 -6.46
C GLN A 533 13.67 -9.38 -6.58
N LYS A 534 12.61 -8.84 -5.96
CA LYS A 534 11.27 -9.40 -6.07
C LYS A 534 10.84 -9.52 -7.54
N THR A 535 10.42 -10.72 -7.94
CA THR A 535 9.93 -11.01 -9.30
C THR A 535 8.61 -10.28 -9.63
N SER A 536 8.37 -10.07 -10.92
CA SER A 536 7.08 -9.60 -11.48
C SER A 536 6.11 -10.74 -11.82
N ASP A 537 6.51 -11.99 -11.60
CA ASP A 537 5.66 -13.18 -11.69
C ASP A 537 4.42 -13.07 -10.79
N GLN A 538 3.41 -13.87 -11.09
CA GLN A 538 2.08 -13.77 -10.47
C GLN A 538 1.73 -14.98 -9.60
N LEU A 539 2.27 -16.16 -9.92
CA LEU A 539 1.85 -17.41 -9.31
C LEU A 539 2.53 -17.65 -7.94
N PHE A 540 1.74 -17.46 -6.88
CA PHE A 540 2.05 -17.87 -5.50
C PHE A 540 3.39 -17.31 -4.97
N ILE A 541 3.60 -16.01 -5.10
CA ILE A 541 4.84 -15.34 -4.65
C ILE A 541 4.88 -15.25 -3.12
N GLU A 542 5.91 -15.84 -2.50
CA GLU A 542 6.17 -15.72 -1.05
C GLU A 542 6.91 -14.40 -0.77
N THR A 543 6.17 -13.30 -0.65
CA THR A 543 6.76 -11.93 -0.61
C THR A 543 7.83 -11.75 0.48
N ASP A 544 7.67 -12.38 1.64
CA ASP A 544 8.60 -12.27 2.78
C ASP A 544 10.01 -12.76 2.48
N VAL A 545 10.15 -13.70 1.53
CA VAL A 545 11.44 -14.21 1.05
C VAL A 545 12.31 -13.07 0.51
N TYR A 546 11.69 -12.17 -0.25
CA TYR A 546 12.37 -11.07 -0.93
C TYR A 546 12.55 -9.84 -0.04
N THR A 547 11.72 -9.69 0.99
CA THR A 547 11.72 -8.49 1.85
C THR A 547 12.64 -8.65 3.05
N HIS A 548 12.64 -9.80 3.73
CA HIS A 548 13.42 -9.93 4.96
C HIS A 548 13.91 -11.33 5.35
N LEU A 549 13.33 -12.43 4.84
CA LEU A 549 13.66 -13.76 5.38
C LEU A 549 15.11 -14.21 5.13
N PHE A 550 15.73 -13.88 4.01
CA PHE A 550 17.17 -14.14 3.84
C PHE A 550 18.04 -13.34 4.83
N ARG A 551 17.65 -12.11 5.16
CA ARG A 551 18.34 -11.30 6.17
C ARG A 551 18.20 -11.91 7.56
N TYR A 552 17.04 -12.49 7.87
CA TYR A 552 16.83 -13.26 9.10
C TYR A 552 17.82 -14.43 9.20
N GLU A 553 17.93 -15.25 8.16
CA GLU A 553 18.85 -16.39 8.15
C GLU A 553 20.31 -15.92 8.34
N LYS A 554 20.66 -14.77 7.76
CA LYS A 554 21.99 -14.16 7.93
C LYS A 554 22.31 -13.81 9.39
N THR A 555 21.31 -13.35 10.17
CA THR A 555 21.49 -13.09 11.62
C THR A 555 21.88 -14.33 12.42
N ILE A 556 21.67 -15.54 11.88
CA ILE A 556 22.07 -16.80 12.50
C ILE A 556 23.37 -17.31 11.88
N LEU A 557 23.46 -17.33 10.55
CA LEU A 557 24.58 -17.94 9.84
C LEU A 557 25.90 -17.17 10.00
N ASN A 558 25.87 -15.84 10.19
CA ASN A 558 27.07 -15.05 10.46
C ASN A 558 27.89 -15.62 11.62
N TYR A 559 27.24 -16.11 12.69
CA TYR A 559 27.90 -16.73 13.84
C TYR A 559 28.76 -17.94 13.46
N TYR A 560 28.26 -18.76 12.53
CA TYR A 560 28.92 -20.01 12.14
C TYR A 560 29.95 -19.84 11.03
N ILE A 561 29.77 -18.85 10.15
CA ILE A 561 30.56 -18.71 8.92
C ILE A 561 31.58 -17.58 9.02
N GLU A 562 31.22 -16.45 9.63
CA GLU A 562 32.06 -15.27 9.75
C GLU A 562 32.32 -14.88 11.22
N PRO A 563 32.82 -15.78 12.08
CA PRO A 563 33.05 -15.49 13.50
C PRO A 563 34.08 -14.37 13.74
N HIS A 564 34.87 -14.03 12.74
CA HIS A 564 35.84 -12.92 12.78
C HIS A 564 35.19 -11.53 12.55
N LYS A 565 33.93 -11.47 12.10
CA LYS A 565 33.15 -10.24 11.84
C LYS A 565 32.00 -10.06 12.83
N ARG A 566 32.22 -10.40 14.10
CA ARG A 566 31.17 -10.42 15.13
C ARG A 566 30.51 -9.08 15.37
N ILE A 567 31.27 -7.98 15.32
CA ILE A 567 30.72 -6.63 15.52
C ILE A 567 29.83 -6.22 14.35
N GLU A 568 30.23 -6.53 13.11
CA GLU A 568 29.42 -6.30 11.92
C GLU A 568 28.14 -7.13 11.96
N ALA A 569 28.24 -8.41 12.36
CA ALA A 569 27.10 -9.30 12.53
C ALA A 569 26.14 -8.83 13.64
N LEU A 570 26.67 -8.32 14.76
CA LEU A 570 25.90 -7.72 15.84
C LEU A 570 25.11 -6.50 15.34
N LYS A 571 25.76 -5.63 14.56
CA LYS A 571 25.09 -4.48 13.95
C LYS A 571 23.98 -4.94 13.01
N GLU A 572 24.24 -5.91 12.13
CA GLU A 572 23.25 -6.45 11.20
C GLU A 572 22.05 -7.08 11.91
N LEU A 573 22.27 -7.78 13.04
CA LEU A 573 21.21 -8.29 13.90
C LEU A 573 20.34 -7.17 14.48
N ILE A 574 20.97 -6.11 14.99
CA ILE A 574 20.25 -4.96 15.55
C ILE A 574 19.47 -4.21 14.47
N ASP A 575 20.07 -4.00 13.28
CA ASP A 575 19.41 -3.38 12.13
C ASP A 575 18.20 -4.21 11.68
N TYR A 576 18.34 -5.54 11.62
CA TYR A 576 17.22 -6.44 11.34
C TYR A 576 16.12 -6.33 12.41
N PHE A 577 16.48 -6.34 13.69
CA PHE A 577 15.52 -6.17 14.80
C PHE A 577 14.79 -4.83 14.72
N ASN A 578 15.50 -3.75 14.37
CA ASN A 578 14.88 -2.43 14.23
C ASN A 578 13.80 -2.39 13.15
N LEU A 579 13.99 -3.16 12.06
CA LEU A 579 13.04 -3.21 10.95
C LEU A 579 11.91 -4.22 11.17
N GLN A 580 12.20 -5.40 11.72
CA GLN A 580 11.27 -6.55 11.76
C GLN A 580 10.83 -6.95 13.18
N GLY A 581 11.61 -6.57 14.21
CA GLY A 581 11.45 -7.06 15.58
C GLY A 581 11.65 -8.58 15.72
N GLY A 582 10.95 -9.17 16.69
CA GLY A 582 10.74 -10.62 16.78
C GLY A 582 11.91 -11.43 17.38
N HIS A 583 11.92 -12.73 17.09
CA HIS A 583 12.76 -13.74 17.74
C HIS A 583 14.27 -13.59 17.53
N CYS A 584 14.74 -12.72 16.63
CA CYS A 584 16.17 -12.54 16.40
C CYS A 584 16.91 -11.93 17.62
N TYR A 585 16.19 -11.28 18.55
CA TYR A 585 16.77 -10.72 19.77
C TYR A 585 17.51 -11.76 20.62
N SER A 586 17.03 -13.02 20.66
CA SER A 586 17.72 -14.09 21.41
C SER A 586 19.10 -14.43 20.85
N ASN A 587 19.38 -14.05 19.59
CA ASN A 587 20.68 -14.29 18.97
C ASN A 587 21.75 -13.30 19.45
N LEU A 588 21.36 -12.20 20.10
CA LEU A 588 22.26 -11.16 20.64
C LEU A 588 23.42 -11.76 21.45
N GLN A 589 23.11 -12.77 22.27
CA GLN A 589 24.07 -13.43 23.16
C GLN A 589 25.23 -14.14 22.45
N HIS A 590 25.11 -14.41 21.16
CA HIS A 590 26.14 -15.08 20.37
C HIS A 590 27.14 -14.08 19.77
N TYR A 591 26.81 -12.79 19.75
CA TYR A 591 27.61 -11.76 19.09
C TYR A 591 28.18 -10.70 20.03
N VAL A 592 27.58 -10.51 21.21
CA VAL A 592 28.08 -9.53 22.19
C VAL A 592 29.34 -10.04 22.87
N ASP A 593 30.40 -9.23 22.84
CA ASP A 593 31.73 -9.53 23.39
C ASP A 593 32.05 -8.66 24.63
N PRO A 594 33.01 -9.09 25.47
CA PRO A 594 33.47 -8.30 26.60
C PRO A 594 34.26 -7.09 26.10
N ILE A 595 34.10 -5.94 26.76
CA ILE A 595 34.95 -4.79 26.53
C ILE A 595 36.31 -4.96 27.21
N LYS A 596 37.37 -4.52 26.53
CA LYS A 596 38.72 -4.52 27.09
C LYS A 596 38.81 -3.50 28.22
N ALA A 597 38.98 -3.97 29.46
CA ALA A 597 39.10 -3.14 30.65
C ALA A 597 40.18 -3.66 31.61
N THR A 598 40.70 -2.77 32.46
CA THR A 598 41.48 -3.16 33.64
C THR A 598 40.60 -3.09 34.89
N TYR A 599 40.87 -3.94 35.88
CA TYR A 599 39.99 -4.12 37.04
C TYR A 599 40.76 -3.96 38.36
N LYS A 600 40.17 -3.24 39.31
CA LYS A 600 40.59 -3.15 40.72
C LYS A 600 39.44 -3.58 41.62
N ALA A 601 39.65 -4.52 42.53
CA ALA A 601 38.62 -4.92 43.49
C ALA A 601 38.32 -3.78 44.47
N LEU A 602 37.04 -3.57 44.78
CA LEU A 602 36.59 -2.70 45.85
C LEU A 602 36.14 -3.62 47.00
N ASP A 603 37.10 -4.07 47.81
CA ASP A 603 36.94 -5.12 48.84
C ASP A 603 36.14 -4.62 50.07
N TYR A 604 34.87 -4.31 49.84
CA TYR A 604 33.95 -3.90 50.89
C TYR A 604 33.61 -5.09 51.79
N LYS A 605 33.76 -4.92 53.11
CA LYS A 605 33.44 -5.98 54.08
C LYS A 605 31.93 -6.18 54.20
N GLN A 606 31.50 -7.42 54.41
CA GLN A 606 30.13 -7.75 54.79
C GLN A 606 29.78 -7.08 56.13
N ILE A 607 28.55 -6.57 56.25
CA ILE A 607 28.02 -5.93 57.47
C ILE A 607 26.76 -6.69 57.89
N GLY A 608 26.86 -7.54 58.90
CA GLY A 608 25.76 -8.42 59.32
C GLY A 608 25.27 -9.29 58.15
N ASP A 609 23.98 -9.23 57.84
CA ASP A 609 23.37 -9.97 56.72
C ASP A 609 23.70 -9.37 55.33
N TYR A 610 24.25 -8.15 55.29
CA TYR A 610 24.34 -7.34 54.08
C TYR A 610 25.70 -7.42 53.39
N VAL A 611 25.70 -7.54 52.06
CA VAL A 611 26.88 -7.44 51.19
C VAL A 611 26.81 -6.22 50.30
N ALA A 612 27.98 -5.64 50.01
CA ALA A 612 28.11 -4.51 49.11
C ALA A 612 27.87 -4.92 47.66
N THR A 613 27.21 -4.03 46.91
CA THR A 613 26.82 -4.24 45.52
C THR A 613 27.18 -3.00 44.69
N SER A 614 26.29 -2.56 43.81
CA SER A 614 26.39 -1.37 42.99
C SER A 614 26.76 -0.12 43.78
N THR A 615 27.67 0.67 43.23
CA THR A 615 28.17 1.89 43.85
C THR A 615 27.92 3.08 42.93
N ALA A 616 27.32 4.16 43.42
CA ALA A 616 27.24 5.42 42.68
C ALA A 616 28.49 6.27 42.96
N ILE A 617 28.89 7.10 42.00
CA ILE A 617 30.04 7.99 42.09
C ILE A 617 29.56 9.43 41.99
N LEU A 618 30.00 10.29 42.91
CA LEU A 618 29.83 11.74 42.85
C LEU A 618 31.20 12.42 42.95
N ARG A 619 31.54 13.26 41.99
CA ARG A 619 32.77 14.07 42.02
C ARG A 619 32.73 15.07 43.18
N GLN A 620 33.86 15.24 43.86
CA GLN A 620 34.06 16.21 44.93
C GLN A 620 35.24 17.14 44.58
N PRO A 621 35.40 18.29 45.25
CA PRO A 621 36.59 19.12 45.13
C PRO A 621 37.89 18.33 45.42
N ASN A 622 39.02 18.85 44.94
CA ASN A 622 40.37 18.28 45.14
C ASN A 622 40.56 16.86 44.57
N ASP A 623 39.94 16.54 43.43
CA ASP A 623 40.06 15.23 42.78
C ASP A 623 39.65 14.05 43.71
N ALA A 624 38.70 14.28 44.60
CA ALA A 624 38.10 13.26 45.44
C ALA A 624 36.73 12.83 44.90
N TYR A 625 36.22 11.70 45.38
CA TYR A 625 34.87 11.22 45.09
C TYR A 625 34.12 10.86 46.36
N LEU A 626 32.82 11.08 46.35
CA LEU A 626 31.89 10.48 47.30
C LEU A 626 31.25 9.26 46.63
N LEU A 627 31.35 8.12 47.29
CA LEU A 627 30.68 6.90 46.86
C LEU A 627 29.42 6.68 47.68
N ASN A 628 28.32 6.31 47.02
CA ASN A 628 27.19 5.66 47.69
C ASN A 628 27.23 4.17 47.36
N ILE A 629 27.54 3.35 48.36
CA ILE A 629 27.68 1.90 48.23
C ILE A 629 26.39 1.25 48.73
N ARG A 630 25.67 0.58 47.82
CA ARG A 630 24.47 -0.17 48.21
C ARG A 630 24.88 -1.48 48.88
N TYR A 631 24.20 -1.79 49.98
CA TYR A 631 24.30 -3.04 50.71
C TYR A 631 22.95 -3.77 50.65
N VAL A 632 22.95 -5.03 50.22
CA VAL A 632 21.73 -5.85 50.09
C VAL A 632 21.84 -7.11 50.94
N ASN A 633 20.70 -7.61 51.43
CA ASN A 633 20.67 -8.85 52.20
C ASN A 633 20.54 -10.12 51.36
N TYR A 634 20.40 -10.07 50.04
CA TYR A 634 20.22 -11.26 49.21
C TYR A 634 21.51 -11.80 48.56
N ARG A 635 21.44 -13.04 48.07
CA ARG A 635 22.44 -13.71 47.24
C ARG A 635 21.76 -14.31 46.02
N ILE A 636 22.30 -14.01 44.84
CA ILE A 636 21.83 -14.60 43.58
C ILE A 636 22.47 -15.98 43.42
N GLN A 637 21.63 -17.00 43.30
CA GLN A 637 22.03 -18.39 43.15
C GLN A 637 22.42 -18.71 41.70
N ARG A 638 23.02 -19.89 41.47
CA ARG A 638 23.42 -20.33 40.12
C ARG A 638 22.25 -20.46 39.13
N ASP A 639 21.07 -20.76 39.63
CA ASP A 639 19.82 -20.82 38.84
C ASP A 639 19.20 -19.43 38.61
N GLY A 640 19.85 -18.34 39.08
CA GLY A 640 19.35 -16.97 38.96
C GLY A 640 18.30 -16.59 40.00
N SER A 641 17.94 -17.48 40.94
CA SER A 641 17.02 -17.16 42.03
C SER A 641 17.69 -16.31 43.11
N TYR A 642 16.88 -15.50 43.80
CA TYR A 642 17.33 -14.65 44.89
C TYR A 642 16.99 -15.35 46.21
N MET A 643 17.93 -15.39 47.14
CA MET A 643 17.67 -15.81 48.51
C MET A 643 18.11 -14.70 49.47
N MET A 644 17.26 -14.34 50.41
CA MET A 644 17.41 -13.20 51.31
C MET A 644 17.88 -13.66 52.69
N MET A 645 18.93 -13.05 53.20
CA MET A 645 19.49 -13.30 54.52
C MET A 645 18.73 -12.50 55.58
N ASP A 646 18.32 -13.16 56.65
CA ASP A 646 17.80 -12.51 57.85
C ASP A 646 18.25 -13.25 59.11
N ASN A 647 18.94 -12.54 59.99
CA ASN A 647 19.55 -13.08 61.22
C ASN A 647 20.42 -14.32 60.95
N GLY A 648 21.21 -14.29 59.87
CA GLY A 648 22.05 -15.40 59.45
C GLY A 648 21.33 -16.56 58.75
N ILE A 649 20.01 -16.49 58.52
CA ILE A 649 19.23 -17.50 57.80
C ILE A 649 18.93 -17.04 56.38
N LEU A 650 19.31 -17.86 55.39
CA LEU A 650 19.09 -17.59 53.97
C LEU A 650 17.81 -18.26 53.47
N SER A 651 16.78 -17.48 53.11
CA SER A 651 15.48 -18.00 52.64
C SER A 651 14.88 -17.14 51.52
N ARG A 652 14.02 -17.74 50.68
CA ARG A 652 13.23 -17.01 49.68
C ARG A 652 12.05 -16.24 50.29
N ASP A 653 11.64 -16.58 51.51
CA ASP A 653 10.49 -15.97 52.19
C ASP A 653 10.87 -14.70 52.97
N ASN A 654 12.16 -14.45 53.17
CA ASN A 654 12.65 -13.26 53.86
C ASN A 654 12.49 -12.01 52.97
N PRO A 655 12.17 -10.82 53.53
CA PRO A 655 12.06 -9.60 52.73
C PRO A 655 13.41 -9.18 52.16
N VAL A 656 13.37 -8.55 50.98
CA VAL A 656 14.54 -7.85 50.42
C VAL A 656 14.76 -6.58 51.24
N ARG A 657 15.98 -6.36 51.71
CA ARG A 657 16.37 -5.18 52.49
C ARG A 657 17.61 -4.56 51.90
N THR A 658 17.58 -3.23 51.77
CA THR A 658 18.68 -2.45 51.21
C THR A 658 19.10 -1.32 52.15
N ARG A 659 20.41 -1.07 52.20
CA ARG A 659 21.05 0.00 52.99
C ARG A 659 22.06 0.71 52.11
N ASN A 660 22.32 1.99 52.37
CA ASN A 660 23.21 2.82 51.57
C ASN A 660 24.30 3.38 52.48
N PHE A 661 25.55 3.38 52.02
CA PHE A 661 26.70 3.83 52.81
C PHE A 661 27.56 4.82 52.01
N ALA A 662 27.90 5.93 52.66
CA ALA A 662 28.79 6.94 52.15
C ALA A 662 30.25 6.55 52.42
N LEU A 663 31.10 6.66 51.40
CA LEU A 663 32.56 6.56 51.54
C LEU A 663 33.25 7.62 50.69
N LYS A 664 34.05 8.48 51.32
CA LYS A 664 34.91 9.43 50.62
C LYS A 664 36.19 8.73 50.18
N VAL A 665 36.58 8.92 48.92
CA VAL A 665 37.79 8.32 48.33
C VAL A 665 38.61 9.35 47.56
N ASP A 666 39.91 9.10 47.40
CA ASP A 666 40.79 9.89 46.55
C ASP A 666 40.61 9.56 45.05
N LYS A 667 41.39 10.21 44.19
CA LYS A 667 41.39 9.97 42.73
C LYS A 667 41.68 8.52 42.31
N ASN A 668 42.32 7.74 43.17
CA ASN A 668 42.66 6.33 42.95
C ASN A 668 41.63 5.38 43.58
N PHE A 669 40.50 5.91 44.06
CA PHE A 669 39.47 5.17 44.79
C PHE A 669 40.01 4.53 46.08
N THR A 670 40.90 5.22 46.78
CA THR A 670 41.40 4.84 48.11
C THR A 670 40.61 5.60 49.18
N ALA A 671 40.15 4.89 50.22
CA ALA A 671 39.36 5.48 51.30
C ALA A 671 40.10 6.63 52.02
N LEU A 672 39.42 7.76 52.18
CA LEU A 672 39.90 8.94 52.92
C LEU A 672 39.34 9.03 54.35
N GLY A 673 38.44 8.13 54.72
CA GLY A 673 37.77 8.11 56.02
C GLY A 673 36.94 6.85 56.23
N PRO A 674 36.20 6.75 57.34
CA PRO A 674 35.31 5.63 57.60
C PRO A 674 34.14 5.62 56.62
N MET A 675 33.59 4.42 56.40
CA MET A 675 32.33 4.26 55.70
C MET A 675 31.18 4.44 56.70
N GLU A 676 30.19 5.25 56.34
CA GLU A 676 29.11 5.65 57.24
C GLU A 676 27.74 5.49 56.57
N GLU A 677 26.74 5.03 57.31
CA GLU A 677 25.41 4.75 56.75
C GLU A 677 24.63 6.03 56.40
N MET A 678 24.09 6.09 55.18
CA MET A 678 23.22 7.15 54.69
C MET A 678 21.77 6.83 55.09
N LYS A 679 21.30 7.37 56.22
CA LYS A 679 19.96 7.06 56.75
C LYS A 679 18.88 7.99 56.16
N PRO A 680 17.71 7.46 55.77
CA PRO A 680 16.54 8.29 55.50
C PRO A 680 16.11 9.07 56.76
N ASP A 681 15.84 10.38 56.62
CA ASP A 681 15.26 11.25 57.65
C ASP A 681 13.78 11.52 57.40
N PHE A 682 13.09 10.54 56.81
CA PHE A 682 11.68 10.59 56.47
C PHE A 682 11.04 9.22 56.72
N GLU A 683 9.76 9.22 57.06
CA GLU A 683 9.05 8.02 57.50
C GLU A 683 8.72 7.06 56.34
N SER A 684 8.74 5.77 56.67
CA SER A 684 8.23 4.69 55.83
C SER A 684 6.73 4.88 55.60
N LYS A 685 6.26 4.69 54.36
CA LYS A 685 4.84 4.87 54.00
C LYS A 685 4.09 3.55 53.93
N HIS A 686 4.79 2.45 53.67
CA HIS A 686 4.19 1.14 53.45
C HIS A 686 5.02 0.02 54.07
N SER A 687 4.33 -0.98 54.63
CA SER A 687 4.95 -2.25 55.01
C SER A 687 4.96 -3.18 53.78
N VAL A 688 6.13 -3.40 53.21
CA VAL A 688 6.32 -4.11 51.92
C VAL A 688 7.44 -5.14 51.99
N HIS A 689 7.48 -6.05 51.01
CA HIS A 689 8.49 -7.12 50.91
C HIS A 689 9.84 -6.66 50.33
N ILE A 690 9.93 -5.44 49.78
CA ILE A 690 11.18 -4.79 49.35
C ILE A 690 11.36 -3.50 50.15
N GLN A 691 12.35 -3.47 51.03
CA GLN A 691 12.57 -2.44 52.04
C GLN A 691 13.86 -1.66 51.76
N GLY A 692 13.82 -0.35 52.00
CA GLY A 692 14.91 0.59 51.79
C GLY A 692 14.86 1.33 50.44
N LEU A 693 16.03 1.90 50.09
CA LEU A 693 16.26 2.64 48.86
C LEU A 693 17.24 1.86 47.97
N GLU A 694 16.78 1.43 46.81
CA GLU A 694 17.56 0.70 45.81
C GLU A 694 18.15 1.62 44.75
N ASP A 695 19.26 1.20 44.13
CA ASP A 695 19.88 1.86 42.97
C ASP A 695 20.01 3.40 43.12
N VAL A 696 20.40 3.87 44.32
CA VAL A 696 20.46 5.29 44.63
C VAL A 696 21.63 5.96 43.91
N ARG A 697 21.30 6.86 42.97
CA ARG A 697 22.23 7.73 42.26
C ARG A 697 22.32 9.06 43.00
N ILE A 698 23.52 9.42 43.42
CA ILE A 698 23.85 10.74 43.98
C ILE A 698 24.39 11.65 42.87
N TYR A 699 23.96 12.90 42.83
CA TYR A 699 24.35 13.86 41.80
C TYR A 699 24.35 15.29 42.32
N GLN A 700 25.10 16.16 41.66
CA GLN A 700 25.16 17.58 41.98
C GLN A 700 24.11 18.34 41.16
N ASP A 701 23.33 19.21 41.81
CA ASP A 701 22.38 20.12 41.16
C ASP A 701 22.56 21.54 41.71
N GLY A 702 23.31 22.38 40.97
CA GLY A 702 23.85 23.62 41.51
C GLY A 702 24.77 23.36 42.71
N ASP A 703 24.54 24.04 43.83
CA ASP A 703 25.30 23.85 45.07
C ASP A 703 24.73 22.74 45.98
N ILE A 704 23.65 22.08 45.56
CA ILE A 704 22.94 21.08 46.36
C ILE A 704 23.26 19.67 45.88
N THR A 705 23.61 18.78 46.80
CA THR A 705 23.70 17.34 46.52
C THR A 705 22.30 16.73 46.57
N LYS A 706 21.84 16.18 45.44
CA LYS A 706 20.57 15.47 45.32
C LYS A 706 20.78 13.98 45.11
N TRP A 707 19.71 13.22 45.26
CA TRP A 707 19.71 11.78 44.99
C TRP A 707 18.40 11.33 44.35
N VAL A 708 18.45 10.24 43.61
CA VAL A 708 17.27 9.52 43.11
C VAL A 708 17.48 8.02 43.26
N GLY A 709 16.50 7.32 43.78
CA GLY A 709 16.53 5.88 44.01
C GLY A 709 15.17 5.25 43.89
N THR A 710 15.15 3.93 43.75
CA THR A 710 13.92 3.15 43.62
C THR A 710 13.47 2.63 44.98
N SER A 711 12.18 2.70 45.30
CA SER A 711 11.64 2.18 46.55
C SER A 711 10.18 1.75 46.41
N MET A 712 9.82 0.68 47.13
CA MET A 712 8.42 0.34 47.45
C MET A 712 7.99 0.87 48.82
N GLU A 713 8.94 0.98 49.75
CA GLU A 713 8.68 1.36 51.14
C GLU A 713 8.31 2.85 51.28
N PHE A 714 9.00 3.70 50.53
CA PHE A 714 8.81 5.16 50.56
C PHE A 714 7.95 5.69 49.41
N SER A 715 7.33 4.79 48.62
CA SER A 715 6.47 5.17 47.50
C SER A 715 5.12 5.74 47.97
N TYR A 716 4.38 6.39 47.08
CA TYR A 716 3.06 6.94 47.41
C TYR A 716 1.92 5.89 47.34
N ASP A 717 2.17 4.72 46.75
CA ASP A 717 1.15 3.69 46.45
C ASP A 717 1.58 2.25 46.77
N GLY A 718 2.69 2.05 47.46
CA GLY A 718 3.24 0.74 47.79
C GLY A 718 3.78 -0.07 46.61
N ARG A 719 3.88 0.55 45.41
CA ARG A 719 4.49 -0.06 44.21
C ARG A 719 5.94 0.42 44.04
N ILE A 720 6.66 -0.16 43.08
CA ILE A 720 8.03 0.25 42.76
C ILE A 720 7.98 1.64 42.11
N ARG A 721 8.46 2.66 42.84
CA ARG A 721 8.51 4.05 42.40
C ARG A 721 9.90 4.65 42.51
N GLN A 722 10.12 5.74 41.79
CA GLN A 722 11.27 6.61 42.02
C GLN A 722 10.99 7.55 43.19
N VAL A 723 12.00 7.69 44.04
CA VAL A 723 12.03 8.58 45.18
C VAL A 723 13.28 9.44 45.06
N THR A 724 13.13 10.75 45.29
CA THR A 724 14.22 11.72 45.20
C THR A 724 14.21 12.64 46.42
N GLY A 725 15.33 13.31 46.67
CA GLY A 725 15.47 14.25 47.77
C GLY A 725 16.83 14.93 47.75
N THR A 726 17.18 15.58 48.85
CA THR A 726 18.51 16.17 49.07
C THR A 726 19.33 15.26 49.98
N TYR A 727 20.66 15.34 49.88
CA TYR A 727 21.57 14.60 50.75
C TYR A 727 22.42 15.58 51.56
N ASP A 728 22.28 15.52 52.89
CA ASP A 728 23.04 16.34 53.82
C ASP A 728 24.39 15.67 54.10
N LEU A 729 25.44 16.23 53.50
CA LEU A 729 26.82 15.75 53.61
C LEU A 729 27.39 15.82 55.04
N GLN A 730 26.86 16.69 55.90
CA GLN A 730 27.35 16.85 57.28
C GLN A 730 26.66 15.88 58.23
N LYS A 731 25.36 15.67 58.05
CA LYS A 731 24.57 14.74 58.88
C LYS A 731 24.60 13.30 58.36
N ASN A 732 25.07 13.10 57.14
CA ASN A 732 25.03 11.83 56.42
C ASN A 732 23.61 11.23 56.35
N LYS A 733 22.65 12.05 55.91
CA LYS A 733 21.23 11.69 55.86
C LYS A 733 20.59 12.03 54.52
N PHE A 734 19.68 11.17 54.05
CA PHE A 734 18.76 11.50 52.97
C PHE A 734 17.61 12.33 53.53
N MET A 735 17.48 13.55 53.05
CA MET A 735 16.48 14.53 53.46
C MET A 735 15.40 14.66 52.39
N ASP A 736 14.23 15.14 52.79
CA ASP A 736 13.13 15.54 51.89
C ASP A 736 12.69 14.46 50.87
N GLY A 737 12.55 13.21 51.32
CA GLY A 737 12.16 12.08 50.47
C GLY A 737 10.79 12.28 49.81
N LYS A 738 10.79 12.50 48.49
CA LYS A 738 9.60 12.69 47.65
C LYS A 738 9.46 11.53 46.67
N SER A 739 8.32 10.83 46.73
CA SER A 739 7.97 9.82 45.73
C SER A 739 7.33 10.49 44.51
N LEU A 740 7.83 10.14 43.33
CA LEU A 740 7.50 10.82 42.08
C LEU A 740 6.32 10.13 41.37
N LYS A 741 5.27 10.90 41.11
CA LYS A 741 4.14 10.52 40.27
C LYS A 741 4.49 10.71 38.81
N THR A 742 4.11 9.75 37.98
CA THR A 742 4.33 9.81 36.53
C THR A 742 3.02 10.05 35.80
N PRO A 743 3.06 10.56 34.55
CA PRO A 743 1.85 10.76 33.74
C PRO A 743 1.11 9.46 33.39
N HIS A 744 1.73 8.30 33.65
CA HIS A 744 1.19 6.99 33.36
C HIS A 744 1.24 6.12 34.62
N ASN A 745 0.17 5.38 34.89
CA ASN A 745 0.13 4.48 36.04
C ASN A 745 0.83 3.14 35.72
N SER A 746 2.16 3.15 35.51
CA SER A 746 2.92 1.93 35.29
C SER A 746 3.03 1.11 36.60
N ASP A 747 3.23 -0.20 36.50
CA ASP A 747 3.42 -1.05 37.68
C ASP A 747 4.84 -0.95 38.28
N CYS A 748 5.80 -0.40 37.53
CA CYS A 748 7.20 -0.33 37.93
C CYS A 748 7.89 0.91 37.35
N GLU A 749 8.28 1.84 38.21
CA GLU A 749 9.11 3.00 37.86
C GLU A 749 10.49 2.83 38.49
N LYS A 750 11.50 2.61 37.65
CA LYS A 750 12.89 2.39 38.08
C LYS A 750 13.88 2.87 37.03
N ASN A 751 15.18 2.89 37.37
CA ASN A 751 16.26 3.16 36.42
C ASN A 751 16.24 4.53 35.70
N TRP A 752 15.69 5.58 36.33
CA TRP A 752 15.77 6.94 35.78
C TRP A 752 17.17 7.51 35.99
N ILE A 753 17.67 8.26 35.01
CA ILE A 753 18.99 8.90 35.08
C ILE A 753 18.81 10.40 35.34
N PRO A 754 19.38 10.96 36.42
CA PRO A 754 19.29 12.39 36.70
C PRO A 754 20.14 13.21 35.74
N LEU A 755 19.59 14.32 35.26
CA LEU A 755 20.22 15.28 34.35
C LEU A 755 20.54 16.63 35.02
N GLY A 756 20.14 16.82 36.28
CA GLY A 756 20.14 18.12 36.97
C GLY A 756 18.91 18.96 36.62
N ASN A 757 18.69 20.07 37.33
CA ASN A 757 17.51 20.93 37.20
C ASN A 757 16.16 20.19 37.32
N ASP A 758 16.11 19.16 38.18
CA ASP A 758 14.96 18.27 38.35
C ASP A 758 14.52 17.56 37.05
N GLU A 759 15.42 17.40 36.08
CA GLU A 759 15.21 16.64 34.85
C GLU A 759 15.76 15.22 34.96
N PHE A 760 15.04 14.26 34.36
CA PHE A 760 15.38 12.85 34.37
C PHE A 760 15.18 12.23 32.98
N ILE A 761 16.15 11.42 32.54
CA ILE A 761 15.91 10.49 31.45
C ILE A 761 14.95 9.42 31.97
N TYR A 762 13.74 9.41 31.42
CA TYR A 762 12.65 8.54 31.83
C TYR A 762 12.62 7.24 31.02
N GLY A 763 12.79 7.33 29.70
CA GLY A 763 12.65 6.19 28.79
C GLY A 763 13.56 6.30 27.57
N TRP A 764 13.81 5.16 26.91
CA TRP A 764 14.76 5.03 25.81
C TRP A 764 14.11 4.73 24.45
N HIS A 765 12.87 4.20 24.42
CA HIS A 765 12.10 4.00 23.18
C HIS A 765 10.61 4.36 23.34
N PRO A 766 10.15 5.47 22.73
CA PRO A 766 11.00 6.58 22.25
C PRO A 766 11.81 7.16 23.42
N TYR A 767 12.94 7.81 23.12
CA TYR A 767 13.73 8.50 24.15
C TYR A 767 12.95 9.68 24.70
N ARG A 768 12.90 9.79 26.04
CA ARG A 768 12.11 10.81 26.72
C ARG A 768 12.79 11.35 27.96
N ILE A 769 12.73 12.67 28.12
CA ILE A 769 13.13 13.40 29.32
C ILE A 769 11.86 13.92 29.99
N GLY A 770 11.78 13.77 31.30
CA GLY A 770 10.76 14.38 32.12
C GLY A 770 11.36 15.34 33.13
N LYS A 771 10.62 16.40 33.45
CA LYS A 771 10.94 17.37 34.49
C LYS A 771 9.98 17.21 35.66
N VAL A 772 10.51 17.21 36.88
CA VAL A 772 9.72 17.11 38.10
C VAL A 772 9.35 18.50 38.59
N GLU A 773 8.06 18.71 38.82
CA GLU A 773 7.52 19.89 39.50
C GLU A 773 6.73 19.42 40.73
N GLY A 774 7.19 19.78 41.92
CA GLY A 774 6.64 19.28 43.18
C GLY A 774 6.93 17.78 43.37
N ASP A 775 5.91 16.94 43.15
CA ASP A 775 5.98 15.48 43.22
C ASP A 775 5.62 14.79 41.90
N THR A 776 5.42 15.56 40.82
CA THR A 776 4.89 15.06 39.56
C THR A 776 5.88 15.28 38.43
N LEU A 777 6.16 14.23 37.66
CA LEU A 777 6.98 14.28 36.46
C LEU A 777 6.11 14.64 35.24
N THR A 778 6.55 15.61 34.44
CA THR A 778 5.94 16.00 33.16
C THR A 778 6.94 15.86 32.03
N TRP A 779 6.48 15.46 30.84
CA TRP A 779 7.36 15.26 29.69
C TRP A 779 7.84 16.59 29.12
N THR A 780 9.13 16.74 28.91
CA THR A 780 9.72 17.96 28.32
C THR A 780 10.33 17.69 26.94
N THR A 781 10.89 16.51 26.74
CA THR A 781 11.60 16.16 25.49
C THR A 781 11.21 14.77 25.02
N LYS A 782 11.08 14.62 23.70
CA LYS A 782 10.90 13.33 23.03
C LYS A 782 11.79 13.27 21.79
N GLN A 783 12.44 12.13 21.58
CA GLN A 783 13.21 11.80 20.39
C GLN A 783 12.88 10.37 19.95
N ASP A 784 12.60 10.18 18.67
CA ASP A 784 12.41 8.84 18.13
C ASP A 784 13.77 8.11 18.11
N THR A 785 13.75 6.84 18.49
CA THR A 785 14.95 6.00 18.61
C THR A 785 14.76 4.67 17.91
N PRO A 786 15.84 3.95 17.56
CA PRO A 786 15.74 2.61 17.04
C PRO A 786 14.92 1.69 17.97
N LYS A 787 14.12 0.79 17.40
CA LYS A 787 13.25 -0.13 18.16
C LYS A 787 14.01 -0.93 19.22
N PHE A 788 15.27 -1.29 18.96
CA PHE A 788 16.16 -1.97 19.91
C PHE A 788 16.25 -1.27 21.28
N PHE A 789 16.07 0.06 21.31
CA PHE A 789 16.13 0.85 22.54
C PHE A 789 14.97 0.53 23.50
N GLU A 790 13.93 -0.18 23.06
CA GLU A 790 12.84 -0.67 23.93
C GLU A 790 13.35 -1.63 25.01
N HIS A 791 14.53 -2.22 24.81
CA HIS A 791 15.19 -3.09 25.78
C HIS A 791 16.19 -2.37 26.69
N MET A 792 16.50 -1.10 26.41
CA MET A 792 17.45 -0.30 27.19
C MET A 792 16.81 0.25 28.46
N ARG A 793 17.60 0.28 29.53
CA ARG A 793 17.24 0.86 30.83
C ARG A 793 18.38 1.73 31.33
N GLY A 794 18.06 2.81 32.03
CA GLY A 794 19.09 3.66 32.62
C GLY A 794 19.91 2.91 33.66
N SER A 795 21.20 3.24 33.77
CA SER A 795 22.11 2.54 34.69
C SER A 795 22.89 3.53 35.56
N SER A 796 23.70 4.42 34.99
CA SER A 796 24.59 5.30 35.76
C SER A 796 24.04 6.70 36.03
N ASN A 797 24.85 7.52 36.71
CA ASN A 797 24.84 8.99 36.62
C ASN A 797 25.26 9.48 35.22
N VAL A 798 25.14 10.80 35.01
CA VAL A 798 25.64 11.51 33.82
C VAL A 798 26.96 12.19 34.14
N VAL A 799 27.90 12.15 33.20
CA VAL A 799 29.18 12.87 33.31
C VAL A 799 29.45 13.70 32.07
N GLU A 800 29.99 14.90 32.25
CA GLU A 800 30.40 15.75 31.15
C GLU A 800 31.85 15.45 30.76
N TYR A 801 32.10 15.29 29.46
CA TYR A 801 33.44 15.12 28.91
C TYR A 801 33.52 15.71 27.49
N TYR A 802 34.51 16.57 27.25
CA TYR A 802 34.72 17.29 25.97
C TYR A 802 33.44 17.90 25.36
N GLY A 803 32.59 18.53 26.18
CA GLY A 803 31.39 19.23 25.70
C GLY A 803 30.20 18.33 25.39
N SER A 804 30.26 17.03 25.68
CA SER A 804 29.12 16.11 25.59
C SER A 804 28.81 15.49 26.95
N LEU A 805 27.58 15.02 27.11
CA LEU A 805 27.15 14.28 28.29
C LEU A 805 27.19 12.78 28.00
N TYR A 806 27.68 11.98 28.95
CA TYR A 806 27.79 10.54 28.81
C TYR A 806 27.04 9.84 29.94
N CYS A 807 26.36 8.76 29.62
CA CYS A 807 25.75 7.85 30.59
C CYS A 807 25.75 6.42 30.06
N ILE A 808 25.70 5.44 30.95
CA ILE A 808 25.61 4.03 30.57
C ILE A 808 24.19 3.50 30.81
N THR A 809 23.74 2.67 29.90
CA THR A 809 22.49 1.92 30.00
C THR A 809 22.78 0.43 30.13
N HIS A 810 21.76 -0.34 30.45
CA HIS A 810 21.81 -1.79 30.35
C HIS A 810 20.61 -2.35 29.60
N VAL A 811 20.84 -3.50 28.96
CA VAL A 811 19.89 -4.30 28.21
C VAL A 811 19.78 -5.64 28.92
N VAL A 812 18.55 -6.06 29.22
CA VAL A 812 18.30 -7.32 29.94
C VAL A 812 17.78 -8.37 28.97
N MET A 813 18.46 -9.50 28.93
CA MET A 813 17.94 -10.70 28.29
C MET A 813 17.47 -11.70 29.36
N TYR A 814 16.18 -12.03 29.31
CA TYR A 814 15.48 -12.85 30.32
C TYR A 814 15.72 -14.35 30.13
N THR A 815 16.99 -14.75 30.15
CA THR A 815 17.40 -16.16 30.28
C THR A 815 17.54 -16.56 31.76
N THR A 816 17.79 -17.84 32.01
CA THR A 816 18.05 -18.38 33.36
C THR A 816 19.48 -18.95 33.41
N PRO A 817 20.45 -18.27 34.05
CA PRO A 817 20.38 -16.94 34.67
C PRO A 817 20.26 -15.79 33.64
N ARG A 818 19.84 -14.61 34.11
CA ARG A 818 19.69 -13.41 33.26
C ARG A 818 21.04 -12.97 32.70
N LYS A 819 21.04 -12.40 31.49
CA LYS A 819 22.21 -11.76 30.88
C LYS A 819 22.02 -10.26 30.78
N TYR A 820 23.05 -9.52 31.17
CA TYR A 820 23.07 -8.05 31.09
C TYR A 820 24.12 -7.64 30.08
N TYR A 821 23.75 -6.69 29.23
CA TYR A 821 24.66 -6.01 28.33
C TYR A 821 24.57 -4.51 28.56
N HIS A 822 25.63 -3.78 28.30
CA HIS A 822 25.74 -2.36 28.54
C HIS A 822 25.93 -1.61 27.23
N GLN A 823 25.47 -0.37 27.19
CA GLN A 823 25.77 0.57 26.10
C GLN A 823 26.14 1.91 26.70
N LEU A 824 27.20 2.51 26.17
CA LEU A 824 27.58 3.88 26.48
C LEU A 824 26.83 4.80 25.51
N VAL A 825 26.11 5.78 26.05
CA VAL A 825 25.32 6.74 25.29
C VAL A 825 25.92 8.12 25.46
N ARG A 826 26.08 8.83 24.34
CA ARG A 826 26.49 10.23 24.29
C ARG A 826 25.29 11.11 23.94
N LEU A 827 25.07 12.12 24.76
CA LEU A 827 24.04 13.13 24.59
C LEU A 827 24.67 14.48 24.29
N ASN A 828 23.96 15.27 23.50
CA ASN A 828 24.27 16.67 23.32
C ASN A 828 24.10 17.43 24.63
N LYS A 829 25.01 18.31 25.00
CA LYS A 829 24.98 18.99 26.30
C LYS A 829 23.81 19.97 26.42
N GLU A 830 23.54 20.72 25.35
CA GLU A 830 22.54 21.79 25.34
C GLU A 830 21.12 21.24 25.13
N SER A 831 20.92 20.43 24.08
CA SER A 831 19.61 19.88 23.74
C SER A 831 19.23 18.63 24.53
N ARG A 832 20.22 17.98 25.18
CA ARG A 832 20.08 16.70 25.89
C ARG A 832 19.60 15.53 25.04
N LEU A 833 19.59 15.68 23.72
CA LEU A 833 19.22 14.62 22.79
C LEU A 833 20.36 13.60 22.63
N ILE A 834 20.00 12.36 22.31
CA ILE A 834 20.98 11.32 21.97
C ILE A 834 21.66 11.68 20.66
N GLU A 835 22.98 11.76 20.68
CA GLU A 835 23.81 11.96 19.49
C GLU A 835 24.39 10.65 18.97
N ALA A 836 24.84 9.79 19.89
CA ALA A 836 25.53 8.57 19.54
C ALA A 836 25.46 7.52 20.66
N TYR A 837 25.68 6.26 20.30
CA TYR A 837 25.69 5.14 21.22
C TYR A 837 26.67 4.05 20.77
N THR A 838 27.09 3.17 21.68
CA THR A 838 27.93 2.00 21.36
C THR A 838 27.07 0.77 21.08
N MET A 839 27.63 -0.23 20.39
CA MET A 839 27.03 -1.57 20.39
C MET A 839 27.03 -2.16 21.81
N PRO A 840 26.11 -3.09 22.13
CA PRO A 840 26.09 -3.76 23.43
C PRO A 840 27.42 -4.47 23.72
N PHE A 841 27.87 -4.42 24.97
CA PHE A 841 29.05 -5.12 25.49
C PHE A 841 28.80 -5.61 26.93
N TYR A 842 29.66 -6.46 27.46
CA TYR A 842 29.71 -6.73 28.92
C TYR A 842 31.13 -6.48 29.44
N PHE A 843 31.35 -6.43 30.75
CA PHE A 843 32.68 -6.19 31.31
C PHE A 843 33.43 -7.51 31.53
N LYS A 844 33.02 -8.29 32.53
CA LYS A 844 33.76 -9.49 32.95
C LYS A 844 33.01 -10.77 32.62
N THR A 845 31.70 -10.79 32.86
CA THR A 845 30.80 -11.91 32.59
C THR A 845 29.53 -11.39 31.93
N ASN A 846 28.91 -12.18 31.06
CA ASN A 846 27.63 -11.82 30.46
C ASN A 846 26.42 -12.18 31.35
N HIS A 847 26.64 -12.34 32.67
CA HIS A 847 25.58 -12.55 33.66
C HIS A 847 25.07 -11.19 34.18
N ILE A 848 24.49 -11.15 35.38
CA ILE A 848 24.02 -9.90 35.97
C ILE A 848 25.24 -9.05 36.31
N GLU A 849 25.52 -8.06 35.48
CA GLU A 849 26.46 -6.98 35.74
C GLU A 849 25.68 -5.67 35.86
N TYR A 850 25.95 -4.91 36.92
CA TYR A 850 25.24 -3.64 37.14
C TYR A 850 26.22 -2.51 37.41
N VAL A 851 25.98 -1.40 36.70
CA VAL A 851 26.78 -0.17 36.77
C VAL A 851 25.89 0.96 37.24
N LEU A 852 26.25 1.57 38.36
CA LEU A 852 25.48 2.66 38.96
C LEU A 852 26.25 3.99 38.97
N GLY A 853 27.59 3.94 38.89
CA GLY A 853 28.48 5.09 38.88
C GLY A 853 29.50 5.02 37.75
N ILE A 854 29.65 6.13 37.02
CA ILE A 854 30.69 6.34 36.01
C ILE A 854 31.43 7.66 36.25
N GLU A 855 32.65 7.74 35.75
CA GLU A 855 33.52 8.93 35.67
C GLU A 855 34.32 8.86 34.36
N ILE A 856 34.54 10.00 33.70
CA ILE A 856 35.39 10.10 32.52
C ILE A 856 36.39 11.23 32.74
N LYS A 857 37.66 10.88 32.81
CA LYS A 857 38.77 11.83 33.00
C LYS A 857 40.01 11.34 32.28
N ASP A 858 40.79 12.25 31.70
CA ASP A 858 42.09 11.95 31.06
C ASP A 858 42.01 10.79 30.04
N ASN A 859 40.93 10.75 29.26
CA ASN A 859 40.64 9.72 28.23
C ASN A 859 40.37 8.31 28.80
N VAL A 860 40.08 8.21 30.09
CA VAL A 860 39.73 6.95 30.78
C VAL A 860 38.28 7.02 31.25
N PHE A 861 37.49 6.04 30.81
CA PHE A 861 36.17 5.75 31.37
C PHE A 861 36.34 4.82 32.57
N THR A 862 35.95 5.29 33.74
CA THR A 862 35.99 4.56 35.00
C THR A 862 34.56 4.28 35.45
N CYS A 863 34.26 3.05 35.87
CA CYS A 863 32.96 2.71 36.42
C CYS A 863 33.05 1.65 37.50
N THR A 864 32.05 1.59 38.37
CA THR A 864 31.91 0.46 39.31
C THR A 864 30.97 -0.59 38.73
N VAL A 865 31.40 -1.85 38.69
CA VAL A 865 30.64 -2.98 38.18
C VAL A 865 30.44 -3.99 39.30
N SER A 866 29.20 -4.29 39.68
CA SER A 866 28.88 -5.42 40.56
C SER A 866 28.51 -6.65 39.74
N GLN A 867 29.00 -7.83 40.14
CA GLN A 867 28.72 -9.12 39.50
C GLN A 867 27.76 -9.94 40.37
N ASN A 868 26.58 -10.23 39.83
CA ASN A 868 25.47 -10.88 40.54
C ASN A 868 25.17 -10.17 41.88
N ASP A 869 25.15 -8.83 41.82
CA ASP A 869 25.00 -7.93 42.98
C ASP A 869 25.97 -8.22 44.13
N MET A 870 27.20 -8.59 43.79
CA MET A 870 28.31 -8.75 44.73
C MET A 870 29.63 -8.40 44.04
N ASN A 871 30.75 -8.56 44.76
CA ASN A 871 32.12 -8.53 44.21
C ASN A 871 32.38 -7.30 43.34
N THR A 872 32.05 -6.11 43.88
CA THR A 872 32.15 -4.86 43.15
C THR A 872 33.61 -4.57 42.75
N VAL A 873 33.79 -4.27 41.47
CA VAL A 873 35.10 -3.90 40.91
C VAL A 873 35.03 -2.51 40.31
N LEU A 874 36.16 -1.81 40.32
CA LEU A 874 36.39 -0.62 39.52
C LEU A 874 36.95 -1.06 38.17
N ALA A 875 36.22 -0.80 37.09
CA ALA A 875 36.65 -1.06 35.72
C ALA A 875 37.12 0.23 35.05
N ASN A 876 38.31 0.20 34.45
CA ASN A 876 38.87 1.31 33.68
C ASN A 876 39.02 0.89 32.21
N VAL A 877 38.45 1.68 31.32
CA VAL A 877 38.43 1.48 29.87
C VAL A 877 39.00 2.71 29.19
N ASP A 878 39.94 2.55 28.27
CA ASP A 878 40.38 3.67 27.42
C ASP A 878 39.22 4.09 26.52
N MET A 879 38.89 5.39 26.50
CA MET A 879 37.76 5.92 25.72
C MET A 879 37.84 5.57 24.22
N SER A 880 39.04 5.39 23.67
CA SER A 880 39.25 4.97 22.27
C SER A 880 38.76 3.53 21.98
N THR A 881 38.51 2.73 23.01
CA THR A 881 37.93 1.37 22.88
C THR A 881 36.46 1.44 22.47
N PHE A 882 35.75 2.52 22.81
CA PHE A 882 34.34 2.67 22.47
C PHE A 882 34.17 3.16 21.04
N LYS A 883 33.52 2.33 20.22
CA LYS A 883 33.07 2.73 18.88
C LYS A 883 31.64 3.27 18.96
N PHE A 884 31.49 4.56 18.69
CA PHE A 884 30.20 5.24 18.66
C PHE A 884 29.57 5.20 17.26
N TYR A 885 28.26 4.97 17.24
CA TYR A 885 27.39 5.04 16.07
C TYR A 885 26.43 6.21 16.30
N SER A 886 26.22 7.02 15.26
CA SER A 886 25.20 8.06 15.30
C SER A 886 23.83 7.44 15.49
N LEU A 887 22.93 8.17 16.16
CA LEU A 887 21.53 7.77 16.25
C LEU A 887 20.89 7.61 14.87
#